data_AF-A0A2N6DB22-F1
#
_entry.id   AF-A0A2N6DB22-F1
#
_cell.length_a   1.000
_cell.length_b   1.000
_cell.length_c   1.000
_cell.angle_alpha   90.00
_cell.angle_beta   90.00
_cell.angle_gamma   90.00
#
_symmetry.space_group_name_H-M   'P 1'
#
loop_
_entity.id
_entity.type
_entity.pdbx_description
1 polymer ?
#
loop_
_entity_poly.entity_id
_entity_poly.type
_entity_poly.pdbx_seq_one_letter_code
_entity_poly.pdbx_strand_id
1 'polypeptide(L)'
;MEISLMKHSLRMLLIMLLFVMFVSCEQKDTSIPTNNNFVSLTFGLDSTNEPLMHKAAIKLNDLVSKRSNHTLKINIQTVKTSDNSQVLIKLAQTGKLDIIATPTSNLSNFVPSMLFFDIPFLFSEKEDIYELIDGSLGDHILSKLNPLGLKGLTIWGNGFKQFSSNSPLLTPSDFENLTFATRSNPLIKDQFKTLNAKPVAIDISRVKESLANNLVDGQESSLAFINNNRLDKLQNTLTLSNHAYLCDIIAINSNNYNKLSKEHKEILRRSINDITNWQREELRKSEENLTVQFQSRDISVNMLFPSNKLAFQKELSEIKNKYWEVIGSDIMILADEFIHNKYGTDRYDSFIIGLNATFSGPEKVSGKAIRLGLQMATEEVNKSGGLLGKPIRIVQTDAMLNPSIGLTNVKSLIHSKNRLLAIFGGKHTPVVIEALQAIHEQKIPYLLSWSSSEELVNNGYEPNYVFRLSANDKDAARFLVKKALENANRIALVGMNTIWGKSNIKKMEFYLNQFGLTPTSVVIFDINKNKFNKTVAELAKTNTELVIYIGRADSLIQFITSMKEQDVKLDILSHWGITGSSMHNRLKEVSQGFAIKYIQTRASKFFDTQNFQDAFNSCKLCDWDVSNKRFLPATVHAYDLAMMLFQSIKESGKTDHESIKKGLENIQTFNGLMGNYTKPFSAENHEALKESDYYLKSLN
;
A
#
# COMPACT_ATOMS: atom_id res chain seq x y z
N MET A 1 15.37 91.46 20.44
CA MET A 1 14.30 90.77 21.19
C MET A 1 13.54 89.79 20.30
N GLU A 2 14.21 89.05 19.40
CA GLU A 2 13.55 88.19 18.40
C GLU A 2 14.13 86.76 18.29
N ILE A 3 15.23 86.43 18.98
CA ILE A 3 15.76 85.04 19.02
C ILE A 3 15.20 84.26 20.23
N SER A 4 14.58 84.94 21.20
CA SER A 4 13.99 84.32 22.41
C SER A 4 12.62 83.67 22.16
N LEU A 5 11.81 84.23 21.25
CA LEU A 5 10.47 83.71 20.94
C LEU A 5 10.50 82.41 20.12
N MET A 6 11.53 82.16 19.30
CA MET A 6 11.60 80.98 18.43
C MET A 6 12.04 79.69 19.14
N LYS A 7 12.69 79.79 20.30
CA LYS A 7 13.07 78.61 21.13
C LYS A 7 11.93 78.15 22.06
N HIS A 8 10.98 79.03 22.39
CA HIS A 8 9.83 78.70 23.23
C HIS A 8 8.70 78.01 22.45
N SER A 9 8.50 78.36 21.18
CA SER A 9 7.51 77.72 20.30
C SER A 9 7.90 76.29 19.89
N LEU A 10 9.19 76.00 19.71
CA LEU A 10 9.66 74.65 19.35
C LEU A 10 9.63 73.66 20.55
N ARG A 11 9.83 74.15 21.78
CA ARG A 11 9.69 73.34 23.02
C ARG A 11 8.23 73.03 23.36
N MET A 12 7.30 73.94 23.08
CA MET A 12 5.85 73.71 23.25
C MET A 12 5.33 72.66 22.26
N LEU A 13 5.81 72.65 21.02
CA LEU A 13 5.37 71.67 20.01
C LEU A 13 5.85 70.23 20.31
N LEU A 14 7.05 70.06 20.89
CA LEU A 14 7.58 68.75 21.26
C LEU A 14 6.90 68.16 22.50
N ILE A 15 6.50 69.00 23.47
CA ILE A 15 5.76 68.58 24.67
C ILE A 15 4.31 68.20 24.32
N MET A 16 3.71 68.87 23.34
CA MET A 16 2.35 68.58 22.88
C MET A 16 2.26 67.28 22.05
N LEU A 17 3.33 66.89 21.33
CA LEU A 17 3.39 65.59 20.63
C LEU A 17 3.67 64.39 21.55
N LEU A 18 4.32 64.60 22.70
CA LEU A 18 4.56 63.54 23.70
C LEU A 18 3.32 63.29 24.60
N PHE A 19 2.38 64.23 24.67
CA PHE A 19 1.16 64.09 25.48
C PHE A 19 -0.02 63.41 24.77
N VAL A 20 0.07 63.16 23.45
CA VAL A 20 -0.97 62.41 22.70
C VAL A 20 -0.73 60.89 22.71
N MET A 21 0.41 60.42 23.25
CA MET A 21 0.72 58.97 23.36
C MET A 21 0.47 58.35 24.75
N PHE A 22 0.04 59.12 25.74
CA PHE A 22 -0.37 58.57 27.04
C PHE A 22 -1.69 59.24 27.46
N VAL A 23 -2.66 58.43 27.88
CA VAL A 23 -4.01 58.80 28.35
C VAL A 23 -5.09 58.82 27.24
N SER A 24 -5.46 57.64 26.75
CA SER A 24 -6.88 57.27 26.82
C SER A 24 -7.03 56.20 27.89
N CYS A 25 -7.46 56.65 29.06
CA CYS A 25 -7.85 55.80 30.18
C CYS A 25 -9.30 55.42 29.94
N GLU A 26 -9.55 54.19 29.47
CA GLU A 26 -10.90 53.64 29.49
C GLU A 26 -11.10 52.95 30.84
N GLN A 27 -11.94 53.59 31.65
CA GLN A 27 -12.45 53.09 32.92
C GLN A 27 -13.02 51.68 32.72
N LYS A 28 -12.71 50.82 33.69
CA LYS A 28 -13.28 49.49 33.88
C LYS A 28 -14.80 49.50 33.71
N ASP A 29 -15.26 49.19 32.51
CA ASP A 29 -16.43 48.35 32.37
C ASP A 29 -16.00 46.92 32.70
N THR A 30 -16.63 46.37 33.74
CA THR A 30 -16.63 44.95 34.06
C THR A 30 -17.37 44.17 32.98
N SER A 31 -16.90 44.21 31.74
CA SER A 31 -17.18 43.20 30.75
C SER A 31 -16.00 42.23 30.74
N ILE A 32 -16.22 41.06 31.31
CA ILE A 32 -15.43 39.85 31.04
C ILE A 32 -15.13 39.84 29.54
N PRO A 33 -13.87 39.70 29.08
CA PRO A 33 -13.61 39.53 27.66
C PRO A 33 -14.27 38.21 27.22
N THR A 34 -15.48 38.31 26.70
CA THR A 34 -16.21 37.22 26.08
C THR A 34 -15.61 36.99 24.71
N ASN A 35 -14.47 36.31 24.68
CA ASN A 35 -14.09 35.52 23.52
C ASN A 35 -13.58 34.16 24.00
N ASN A 36 -14.42 33.45 24.75
CA ASN A 36 -14.24 32.02 24.94
C ASN A 36 -14.52 31.38 23.58
N ASN A 37 -13.46 31.01 22.85
CA ASN A 37 -13.52 30.01 21.78
C ASN A 37 -13.90 28.66 22.38
N PHE A 38 -15.11 28.56 22.92
CA PHE A 38 -15.65 27.34 23.50
C PHE A 38 -15.96 26.38 22.37
N VAL A 39 -15.30 25.22 22.38
CA VAL A 39 -15.50 24.14 21.42
C VAL A 39 -16.09 22.95 22.15
N SER A 40 -17.17 22.41 21.60
CA SER A 40 -17.78 21.18 22.08
C SER A 40 -17.72 20.14 20.98
N LEU A 41 -17.07 19.01 21.25
CA LEU A 41 -17.05 17.84 20.38
C LEU A 41 -18.03 16.79 20.90
N THR A 42 -18.62 16.01 20.01
CA THR A 42 -19.50 14.90 20.34
C THR A 42 -18.78 13.57 20.09
N PHE A 43 -18.66 12.74 21.12
CA PHE A 43 -18.04 11.42 21.03
C PHE A 43 -19.11 10.33 21.07
N GLY A 44 -19.34 9.69 19.92
CA GLY A 44 -20.22 8.54 19.79
C GLY A 44 -19.55 7.22 20.17
N LEU A 45 -20.21 6.49 21.05
CA LEU A 45 -19.86 5.11 21.43
C LEU A 45 -20.99 4.16 20.99
N ASP A 46 -20.61 2.95 20.62
CA ASP A 46 -21.50 1.81 20.40
C ASP A 46 -22.08 1.34 21.74
N SER A 47 -23.37 1.02 21.79
CA SER A 47 -23.99 0.39 22.98
C SER A 47 -23.39 -0.95 23.38
N THR A 48 -22.70 -1.62 22.46
CA THR A 48 -21.98 -2.88 22.69
C THR A 48 -20.52 -2.68 23.09
N ASN A 49 -20.02 -1.43 23.10
CA ASN A 49 -18.68 -1.15 23.59
C ASN A 49 -18.52 -1.62 25.04
N GLU A 50 -17.34 -2.16 25.35
CA GLU A 50 -17.04 -2.62 26.69
C GLU A 50 -17.00 -1.45 27.71
N PRO A 51 -17.33 -1.70 28.99
CA PRO A 51 -17.37 -0.66 30.02
C PRO A 51 -16.08 0.18 30.13
N LEU A 52 -14.93 -0.43 29.85
CA LEU A 52 -13.63 0.26 29.89
C LEU A 52 -13.52 1.36 28.81
N MET A 53 -14.09 1.14 27.62
CA MET A 53 -14.15 2.11 26.53
C MET A 53 -14.93 3.36 26.95
N HIS A 54 -16.08 3.16 27.59
CA HIS A 54 -16.91 4.24 28.11
C HIS A 54 -16.18 5.03 29.21
N LYS A 55 -15.51 4.33 30.13
CA LYS A 55 -14.69 4.94 31.19
C LYS A 55 -13.53 5.77 30.61
N ALA A 56 -12.89 5.28 29.54
CA ALA A 56 -11.84 6.00 28.83
C ALA A 56 -12.36 7.30 28.18
N ALA A 57 -13.52 7.26 27.54
CA ALA A 57 -14.15 8.44 26.94
C ALA A 57 -14.48 9.52 28.00
N ILE A 58 -15.04 9.12 29.16
CA ILE A 58 -15.31 10.04 30.28
C ILE A 58 -14.02 10.70 30.77
N LYS A 59 -12.97 9.90 31.00
CA LYS A 59 -11.69 10.43 31.44
C LYS A 59 -11.03 11.34 30.41
N LEU A 60 -11.20 11.05 29.11
CA LEU A 60 -10.72 11.92 28.05
C LEU A 60 -11.42 13.28 28.09
N ASN A 61 -12.74 13.30 28.24
CA ASN A 61 -13.49 14.54 28.43
C ASN A 61 -12.97 15.33 29.63
N ASP A 62 -12.82 14.69 30.80
CA ASP A 62 -12.34 15.36 32.01
C ASP A 62 -10.94 15.96 31.83
N LEU A 63 -10.04 15.20 31.21
CA LEU A 63 -8.65 15.62 31.00
C LEU A 63 -8.56 16.78 30.01
N VAL A 64 -9.28 16.69 28.89
CA VAL A 64 -9.33 17.74 27.87
C VAL A 64 -9.98 19.00 28.43
N SER A 65 -11.08 18.87 29.18
CA SER A 65 -11.75 20.02 29.79
C SER A 65 -10.88 20.70 30.83
N LYS A 66 -10.11 19.96 31.63
CA LYS A 66 -9.19 20.57 32.61
C LYS A 66 -8.03 21.27 31.93
N ARG A 67 -7.38 20.62 30.96
CA ARG A 67 -6.19 21.17 30.25
C ARG A 67 -6.50 22.38 29.39
N SER A 68 -7.74 22.50 28.92
CA SER A 68 -8.20 23.62 28.11
C SER A 68 -8.81 24.75 28.93
N ASN A 69 -8.74 24.72 30.27
CA ASN A 69 -9.46 25.65 31.14
C ASN A 69 -10.96 25.76 30.76
N HIS A 70 -11.57 24.60 30.49
CA HIS A 70 -12.96 24.42 30.09
C HIS A 70 -13.36 25.01 28.72
N THR A 71 -12.38 25.40 27.88
CA THR A 71 -12.64 25.89 26.52
C THR A 71 -12.83 24.77 25.48
N LEU A 72 -12.45 23.52 25.79
CA LEU A 72 -12.74 22.35 24.97
C LEU A 72 -13.44 21.27 25.82
N LYS A 73 -14.63 20.84 25.39
CA LYS A 73 -15.39 19.76 26.05
C LYS A 73 -15.77 18.66 25.07
N ILE A 74 -15.97 17.44 25.59
CA ILE A 74 -16.39 16.28 24.83
C ILE A 74 -17.69 15.73 25.43
N ASN A 75 -18.78 15.81 24.67
CA ASN A 75 -20.08 15.26 25.04
C ASN A 75 -20.17 13.81 24.56
N ILE A 76 -20.31 12.88 25.50
CA ILE A 76 -20.36 11.45 25.20
C ILE A 76 -21.79 11.02 24.91
N GLN A 77 -22.00 10.32 23.81
CA GLN A 77 -23.30 9.81 23.38
C GLN A 77 -23.20 8.32 23.08
N THR A 78 -24.17 7.53 23.55
CA THR A 78 -24.27 6.12 23.20
C THR A 78 -25.30 5.93 22.10
N VAL A 79 -24.89 5.34 20.98
CA VAL A 79 -25.77 4.99 19.86
C VAL A 79 -26.35 3.60 20.10
N LYS A 80 -27.69 3.50 20.11
CA LYS A 80 -28.45 2.27 20.32
C LYS A 80 -29.26 1.94 19.07
N THR A 81 -28.72 1.10 18.20
CA THR A 81 -29.32 0.62 16.95
C THR A 81 -28.89 -0.84 16.70
N SER A 82 -29.50 -1.50 15.72
CA SER A 82 -29.13 -2.86 15.31
C SER A 82 -27.86 -2.93 14.46
N ASP A 83 -27.33 -1.79 13.99
CA ASP A 83 -26.13 -1.70 13.14
C ASP A 83 -25.25 -0.51 13.57
N ASN A 84 -24.86 -0.53 14.85
CA ASN A 84 -24.26 0.61 15.54
C ASN A 84 -23.02 1.16 14.85
N SER A 85 -22.12 0.30 14.40
CA SER A 85 -20.86 0.73 13.79
C SER A 85 -21.05 1.41 12.43
N GLN A 86 -21.95 0.94 11.57
CA GLN A 86 -22.23 1.62 10.30
C GLN A 86 -22.89 2.99 10.52
N VAL A 87 -23.80 3.07 11.48
CA VAL A 87 -24.47 4.33 11.85
C VAL A 87 -23.45 5.32 12.41
N LEU A 88 -22.58 4.89 13.33
CA LEU A 88 -21.50 5.71 13.89
C LEU A 88 -20.60 6.28 12.79
N ILE A 89 -20.14 5.45 11.85
CA ILE A 89 -19.29 5.89 10.74
C ILE A 89 -20.01 6.93 9.88
N LYS A 90 -21.27 6.71 9.49
CA LYS A 90 -22.04 7.67 8.67
C LYS A 90 -22.28 9.00 9.41
N LEU A 91 -22.60 8.94 10.70
CA LEU A 91 -22.77 10.14 11.52
C LEU A 91 -21.44 10.92 11.66
N ALA A 92 -20.32 10.21 11.79
CA ALA A 92 -19.00 10.82 11.82
C ALA A 92 -18.62 11.44 10.46
N GLN A 93 -18.91 10.77 9.35
CA GLN A 93 -18.66 11.28 7.99
C GLN A 93 -19.41 12.60 7.73
N THR A 94 -20.65 12.69 8.19
CA THR A 94 -21.47 13.89 8.06
C THR A 94 -21.15 14.97 9.10
N GLY A 95 -20.27 14.69 10.07
CA GLY A 95 -19.90 15.60 11.14
C GLY A 95 -20.98 15.79 12.21
N LYS A 96 -22.00 14.92 12.24
CA LYS A 96 -23.02 14.87 13.31
C LYS A 96 -22.46 14.28 14.60
N LEU A 97 -21.50 13.36 14.47
CA LEU A 97 -20.60 12.96 15.54
C LEU A 97 -19.21 13.46 15.19
N ASP A 98 -18.48 13.98 16.17
CA ASP A 98 -17.12 14.45 15.95
C ASP A 98 -16.13 13.30 16.09
N ILE A 99 -16.19 12.58 17.20
CA ILE A 99 -15.31 11.48 17.56
C ILE A 99 -16.12 10.18 17.58
N ILE A 100 -15.54 9.09 17.10
CA ILE A 100 -16.11 7.74 17.20
C ILE A 100 -15.08 6.75 17.72
N ALA A 101 -15.56 5.73 18.42
CA ALA A 101 -14.82 4.51 18.75
C ALA A 101 -15.51 3.37 18.01
N THR A 102 -14.77 2.71 17.11
CA THR A 102 -15.35 1.63 16.30
C THR A 102 -14.44 0.41 16.33
N PRO A 103 -14.97 -0.79 16.62
CA PRO A 103 -14.21 -2.04 16.55
C PRO A 103 -13.60 -2.26 15.16
N THR A 104 -12.34 -2.71 15.12
CA THR A 104 -11.62 -3.01 13.86
C THR A 104 -12.34 -4.04 13.00
N SER A 105 -12.92 -5.06 13.62
CA SER A 105 -13.72 -6.10 12.95
C SER A 105 -14.97 -5.58 12.22
N ASN A 106 -15.51 -4.43 12.62
CA ASN A 106 -16.62 -3.77 11.92
C ASN A 106 -16.10 -2.78 10.88
N LEU A 107 -15.01 -2.07 11.18
CA LEU A 107 -14.36 -1.16 10.25
C LEU A 107 -13.76 -1.87 9.03
N SER A 108 -13.36 -3.14 9.14
CA SER A 108 -12.75 -3.90 8.04
C SER A 108 -13.63 -4.01 6.79
N ASN A 109 -14.95 -3.88 6.94
CA ASN A 109 -15.89 -3.85 5.81
C ASN A 109 -15.77 -2.56 4.97
N PHE A 110 -15.19 -1.49 5.53
CA PHE A 110 -14.95 -0.21 4.87
C PHE A 110 -13.47 0.06 4.62
N VAL A 111 -12.61 -0.40 5.54
CA VAL A 111 -11.15 -0.22 5.52
C VAL A 111 -10.51 -1.60 5.71
N PRO A 112 -10.28 -2.36 4.63
CA PRO A 112 -9.79 -3.75 4.71
C PRO A 112 -8.49 -3.93 5.52
N SER A 113 -7.65 -2.89 5.60
CA SER A 113 -6.46 -2.87 6.46
C SER A 113 -6.71 -3.15 7.95
N MET A 114 -7.94 -2.96 8.44
CA MET A 114 -8.30 -3.26 9.82
C MET A 114 -8.30 -4.76 10.15
N LEU A 115 -8.35 -5.63 9.13
CA LEU A 115 -8.20 -7.09 9.31
C LEU A 115 -6.82 -7.48 9.90
N PHE A 116 -5.85 -6.55 9.91
CA PHE A 116 -4.54 -6.75 10.51
C PHE A 116 -4.60 -7.28 11.94
N PHE A 117 -5.52 -6.75 12.77
CA PHE A 117 -5.66 -7.13 14.18
C PHE A 117 -6.30 -8.51 14.39
N ASP A 118 -6.97 -9.03 13.35
CA ASP A 118 -7.63 -10.32 13.37
C ASP A 118 -6.72 -11.48 12.92
N ILE A 119 -5.51 -11.20 12.43
CA ILE A 119 -4.57 -12.25 12.01
C ILE A 119 -4.24 -13.16 13.22
N PRO A 120 -4.51 -14.48 13.12
CA PRO A 120 -4.27 -15.39 14.23
C PRO A 120 -2.79 -15.48 14.58
N PHE A 121 -2.49 -15.36 15.86
CA PHE A 121 -1.18 -15.48 16.48
C PHE A 121 -0.12 -14.55 15.87
N LEU A 122 -0.54 -13.42 15.28
CA LEU A 122 0.39 -12.41 14.77
C LEU A 122 1.23 -11.80 15.90
N PHE A 123 0.68 -11.69 17.11
CA PHE A 123 1.38 -11.11 18.24
C PHE A 123 1.64 -12.14 19.33
N SER A 124 2.82 -12.04 19.95
CA SER A 124 3.17 -12.93 21.06
C SER A 124 2.61 -12.38 22.37
N GLU A 125 2.80 -11.08 22.63
CA GLU A 125 2.36 -10.37 23.84
C GLU A 125 1.72 -9.00 23.51
N LYS A 126 1.10 -8.36 24.51
CA LYS A 126 0.41 -7.04 24.32
C LYS A 126 1.40 -5.90 24.14
N GLU A 127 2.53 -5.98 24.81
CA GLU A 127 3.59 -4.98 24.77
C GLU A 127 4.13 -4.84 23.34
N ASP A 128 4.21 -5.95 22.61
CA ASP A 128 4.62 -5.99 21.21
C ASP A 128 3.61 -5.31 20.29
N ILE A 129 2.32 -5.51 20.57
CA ILE A 129 1.24 -4.81 19.87
C ILE A 129 1.35 -3.31 20.12
N TYR A 130 1.52 -2.90 21.38
CA TYR A 130 1.58 -1.50 21.77
C TYR A 130 2.75 -0.77 21.13
N GLU A 131 3.94 -1.36 21.17
CA GLU A 131 5.12 -0.80 20.52
C GLU A 131 4.92 -0.65 19.01
N LEU A 132 4.30 -1.64 18.37
CA LEU A 132 4.05 -1.61 16.94
C LEU A 132 3.00 -0.56 16.54
N ILE A 133 1.89 -0.46 17.27
CA ILE A 133 0.80 0.49 16.96
C ILE A 133 1.07 1.91 17.44
N ASP A 134 2.05 2.13 18.33
CA ASP A 134 2.53 3.47 18.68
C ASP A 134 3.62 3.97 17.72
N GLY A 135 4.15 3.07 16.88
CA GLY A 135 5.14 3.37 15.86
C GLY A 135 4.55 3.73 14.50
N SER A 136 5.41 3.74 13.49
CA SER A 136 5.08 4.09 12.10
C SER A 136 3.98 3.22 11.50
N LEU A 137 3.88 1.95 11.90
CA LEU A 137 2.82 1.06 11.44
C LEU A 137 1.45 1.54 11.91
N GLY A 138 1.31 1.92 13.18
CA GLY A 138 0.03 2.42 13.72
C GLY A 138 -0.43 3.69 13.03
N ASP A 139 0.47 4.66 12.84
CA ASP A 139 0.20 5.87 12.06
C ASP A 139 -0.26 5.53 10.64
N HIS A 140 0.38 4.54 10.02
CA HIS A 140 0.03 4.10 8.69
C HIS A 140 -1.35 3.44 8.62
N ILE A 141 -1.69 2.57 9.57
CA ILE A 141 -3.04 1.99 9.71
C ILE A 141 -4.08 3.09 9.91
N LEU A 142 -3.83 4.04 10.81
CA LEU A 142 -4.73 5.16 11.10
C LEU A 142 -4.94 6.07 9.88
N SER A 143 -3.93 6.19 9.00
CA SER A 143 -4.04 6.96 7.76
C SER A 143 -5.03 6.37 6.75
N LYS A 144 -5.30 5.05 6.82
CA LYS A 144 -6.24 4.36 5.90
C LYS A 144 -7.69 4.81 6.09
N LEU A 145 -7.99 5.57 7.16
CA LEU A 145 -9.31 6.19 7.39
C LEU A 145 -9.52 7.50 6.62
N ASN A 146 -8.45 8.13 6.11
CA ASN A 146 -8.53 9.42 5.42
C ASN A 146 -9.54 9.45 4.25
N PRO A 147 -9.66 8.41 3.39
CA PRO A 147 -10.65 8.38 2.32
C PRO A 147 -12.10 8.41 2.80
N LEU A 148 -12.36 8.03 4.06
CA LEU A 148 -13.67 8.14 4.69
C LEU A 148 -13.93 9.52 5.28
N GLY A 149 -13.02 10.50 5.13
CA GLY A 149 -13.14 11.81 5.78
C GLY A 149 -12.90 11.78 7.29
N LEU A 150 -12.21 10.74 7.77
CA LEU A 150 -11.91 10.51 9.18
C LEU A 150 -10.39 10.53 9.41
N LYS A 151 -9.95 11.21 10.46
CA LYS A 151 -8.58 11.20 10.95
C LYS A 151 -8.50 10.23 12.13
N GLY A 152 -7.72 9.16 11.99
CA GLY A 152 -7.39 8.28 13.11
C GLY A 152 -6.61 9.04 14.19
N LEU A 153 -7.01 8.86 15.45
CA LEU A 153 -6.42 9.52 16.61
C LEU A 153 -5.56 8.57 17.45
N THR A 154 -6.07 7.37 17.74
CA THR A 154 -5.39 6.34 18.52
C THR A 154 -6.14 5.01 18.40
N ILE A 155 -5.59 3.96 19.00
CA ILE A 155 -6.13 2.61 19.03
C ILE A 155 -6.24 2.19 20.51
N TRP A 156 -7.45 1.82 20.94
CA TRP A 156 -7.71 1.35 22.30
C TRP A 156 -8.09 -0.13 22.30
N GLY A 157 -7.55 -0.89 23.26
CA GLY A 157 -7.70 -2.34 23.30
C GLY A 157 -8.93 -2.81 24.07
N ASN A 158 -9.47 -3.97 23.70
CA ASN A 158 -10.44 -4.73 24.51
C ASN A 158 -9.83 -6.05 25.04
N GLY A 159 -8.55 -6.29 24.77
CA GLY A 159 -7.82 -7.49 25.20
C GLY A 159 -7.71 -8.55 24.12
N PHE A 160 -7.07 -9.67 24.45
CA PHE A 160 -6.96 -10.78 23.52
C PHE A 160 -8.24 -11.62 23.46
N LYS A 161 -8.53 -12.16 22.28
CA LYS A 161 -9.59 -13.16 22.06
C LYS A 161 -9.24 -14.49 22.73
N GLN A 162 -10.24 -15.05 23.41
CA GLN A 162 -10.22 -16.36 24.05
C GLN A 162 -11.30 -17.26 23.44
N PHE A 163 -11.05 -18.56 23.36
CA PHE A 163 -12.06 -19.52 22.93
C PHE A 163 -12.91 -19.98 24.11
N SER A 164 -14.22 -20.12 23.92
CA SER A 164 -15.08 -20.84 24.87
C SER A 164 -16.01 -21.81 24.15
N SER A 165 -16.31 -22.92 24.82
CA SER A 165 -17.10 -24.05 24.29
C SER A 165 -17.58 -24.92 25.46
N ASN A 166 -18.24 -26.04 25.13
CA ASN A 166 -18.57 -27.11 26.08
C ASN A 166 -17.58 -28.29 26.08
N SER A 167 -16.42 -28.13 25.44
CA SER A 167 -15.33 -29.14 25.35
C SER A 167 -13.98 -28.44 25.22
N PRO A 168 -12.87 -28.98 25.76
CA PRO A 168 -11.55 -28.36 25.65
C PRO A 168 -11.11 -28.12 24.20
N LEU A 169 -10.60 -26.91 23.93
CA LEU A 169 -10.07 -26.49 22.63
C LEU A 169 -8.57 -26.22 22.79
N LEU A 170 -7.74 -27.26 22.65
CA LEU A 170 -6.30 -27.20 22.90
C LEU A 170 -5.47 -27.40 21.64
N THR A 171 -6.05 -28.01 20.61
CA THR A 171 -5.41 -28.32 19.34
C THR A 171 -6.36 -28.00 18.17
N PRO A 172 -5.84 -27.84 16.93
CA PRO A 172 -6.69 -27.59 15.77
C PRO A 172 -7.79 -28.64 15.55
N SER A 173 -7.53 -29.92 15.82
CA SER A 173 -8.52 -31.00 15.66
C SER A 173 -9.71 -30.90 16.60
N ASP A 174 -9.58 -30.20 17.73
CA ASP A 174 -10.69 -30.04 18.70
C ASP A 174 -11.85 -29.20 18.14
N PHE A 175 -11.64 -28.52 17.01
CA PHE A 175 -12.64 -27.69 16.34
C PHE A 175 -13.47 -28.44 15.30
N GLU A 176 -13.08 -29.68 14.94
CA GLU A 176 -13.73 -30.44 13.88
C GLU A 176 -15.22 -30.61 14.13
N ASN A 177 -16.03 -30.26 13.13
CA ASN A 177 -17.50 -30.34 13.15
C ASN A 177 -18.21 -29.44 14.17
N LEU A 178 -17.50 -28.64 14.97
CA LEU A 178 -18.11 -27.66 15.86
C LEU A 178 -18.65 -26.46 15.08
N THR A 179 -19.75 -25.90 15.54
CA THR A 179 -20.35 -24.68 15.00
C THR A 179 -19.94 -23.48 15.85
N PHE A 180 -19.28 -22.48 15.27
CA PHE A 180 -18.74 -21.34 16.03
C PHE A 180 -19.43 -20.03 15.69
N ALA A 181 -19.83 -19.29 16.72
CA ALA A 181 -20.27 -17.91 16.57
C ALA A 181 -19.08 -17.03 16.16
N THR A 182 -19.23 -16.33 15.03
CA THR A 182 -18.22 -15.41 14.48
C THR A 182 -18.85 -14.04 14.24
N ARG A 183 -18.04 -12.98 14.33
CA ARG A 183 -18.43 -11.66 13.84
C ARG A 183 -18.47 -11.67 12.30
N SER A 184 -19.13 -10.68 11.70
CA SER A 184 -19.16 -10.54 10.23
C SER A 184 -17.80 -10.07 9.66
N ASN A 185 -16.81 -10.96 9.71
CA ASN A 185 -15.44 -10.73 9.28
C ASN A 185 -14.97 -11.93 8.43
N PRO A 186 -14.52 -11.71 7.18
CA PRO A 186 -14.14 -12.81 6.29
C PRO A 186 -12.91 -13.60 6.78
N LEU A 187 -11.96 -12.93 7.43
CA LEU A 187 -10.75 -13.56 7.97
C LEU A 187 -11.09 -14.50 9.13
N ILE A 188 -11.95 -14.06 10.06
CA ILE A 188 -12.41 -14.91 11.18
C ILE A 188 -13.21 -16.12 10.66
N LYS A 189 -14.03 -15.94 9.61
CA LYS A 189 -14.72 -17.07 8.98
C LYS A 189 -13.74 -18.10 8.41
N ASP A 190 -12.70 -17.62 7.73
CA ASP A 190 -11.66 -18.51 7.21
C ASP A 190 -10.86 -19.19 8.33
N GLN A 191 -10.61 -18.51 9.46
CA GLN A 191 -9.99 -19.10 10.66
C GLN A 191 -10.71 -20.38 11.08
N PHE A 192 -12.02 -20.33 11.30
CA PHE A 192 -12.77 -21.51 11.74
C PHE A 192 -12.93 -22.54 10.64
N LYS A 193 -13.07 -22.14 9.37
CA LYS A 193 -13.09 -23.10 8.24
C LYS A 193 -11.79 -23.87 8.12
N THR A 194 -10.64 -23.21 8.28
CA THR A 194 -9.33 -23.86 8.26
C THR A 194 -9.19 -24.85 9.41
N LEU A 195 -9.82 -24.59 10.56
CA LEU A 195 -9.91 -25.53 11.68
C LEU A 195 -11.01 -26.60 11.52
N ASN A 196 -11.58 -26.77 10.32
CA ASN A 196 -12.68 -27.70 10.04
C ASN A 196 -13.95 -27.48 10.90
N ALA A 197 -14.13 -26.28 11.45
CA ALA A 197 -15.35 -25.83 12.11
C ALA A 197 -16.30 -25.12 11.14
N LYS A 198 -17.57 -24.98 11.55
CA LYS A 198 -18.63 -24.29 10.81
C LYS A 198 -18.85 -22.89 11.40
N PRO A 199 -18.30 -21.81 10.81
CA PRO A 199 -18.56 -20.46 11.30
C PRO A 199 -19.98 -20.00 10.97
N VAL A 200 -20.67 -19.45 11.97
CA VAL A 200 -21.98 -18.80 11.83
C VAL A 200 -21.82 -17.33 12.20
N ALA A 201 -22.14 -16.44 11.26
CA ALA A 201 -22.06 -15.00 11.50
C ALA A 201 -23.22 -14.57 12.41
N ILE A 202 -22.91 -14.11 13.62
CA ILE A 202 -23.89 -13.71 14.63
C ILE A 202 -23.54 -12.32 15.14
N ASP A 203 -24.55 -11.46 15.25
CA ASP A 203 -24.40 -10.16 15.88
C ASP A 203 -23.98 -10.33 17.35
N ILE A 204 -23.05 -9.52 17.83
CA ILE A 204 -22.48 -9.67 19.17
C ILE A 204 -23.54 -9.65 20.28
N SER A 205 -24.64 -8.90 20.09
CA SER A 205 -25.76 -8.84 21.03
C SER A 205 -26.57 -10.14 21.13
N ARG A 206 -26.51 -11.00 20.10
CA ARG A 206 -27.26 -12.26 20.02
C ARG A 206 -26.44 -13.49 20.38
N VAL A 207 -25.12 -13.36 20.60
CA VAL A 207 -24.23 -14.49 20.91
C VAL A 207 -24.73 -15.29 22.13
N LYS A 208 -25.13 -14.60 23.21
CA LYS A 208 -25.64 -15.26 24.42
C LYS A 208 -26.89 -16.09 24.14
N GLU A 209 -27.84 -15.54 23.39
CA GLU A 209 -29.07 -16.24 23.01
C GLU A 209 -28.77 -17.44 22.09
N SER A 210 -27.86 -17.28 21.12
CA SER A 210 -27.45 -18.36 20.23
C SER A 210 -26.78 -19.52 20.96
N LEU A 211 -25.97 -19.23 21.98
CA LEU A 211 -25.39 -20.25 22.86
C LEU A 211 -26.47 -20.91 23.72
N ALA A 212 -27.39 -20.14 24.32
CA ALA A 212 -28.46 -20.68 25.16
C ALA A 212 -29.42 -21.60 24.39
N ASN A 213 -29.65 -21.31 23.10
CA ASN A 213 -30.49 -22.09 22.20
C ASN A 213 -29.73 -23.20 21.46
N ASN A 214 -28.44 -23.45 21.79
CA ASN A 214 -27.58 -24.43 21.13
C ASN A 214 -27.52 -24.28 19.59
N LEU A 215 -27.59 -23.05 19.08
CA LEU A 215 -27.40 -22.77 17.65
C LEU A 215 -25.92 -22.85 17.23
N VAL A 216 -25.03 -22.71 18.21
CA VAL A 216 -23.57 -22.73 18.08
C VAL A 216 -22.97 -23.40 19.31
N ASP A 217 -21.87 -24.11 19.13
CA ASP A 217 -21.16 -24.88 20.17
C ASP A 217 -20.12 -24.04 20.92
N GLY A 218 -19.61 -22.97 20.29
CA GLY A 218 -18.55 -22.13 20.83
C GLY A 218 -18.51 -20.71 20.27
N GLN A 219 -17.64 -19.87 20.84
CA GLN A 219 -17.40 -18.49 20.41
C GLN A 219 -15.96 -18.03 20.70
N GLU A 220 -15.59 -16.87 20.14
CA GLU A 220 -14.36 -16.14 20.49
C GLU A 220 -14.62 -14.67 20.90
N SER A 221 -14.06 -14.25 22.04
CA SER A 221 -14.12 -12.85 22.49
C SER A 221 -13.16 -12.56 23.65
N SER A 222 -13.14 -11.31 24.13
CA SER A 222 -12.37 -10.91 25.31
C SER A 222 -12.89 -11.57 26.60
N LEU A 223 -12.04 -11.66 27.63
CA LEU A 223 -12.46 -12.09 28.98
C LEU A 223 -13.58 -11.20 29.54
N ALA A 224 -13.50 -9.89 29.30
CA ALA A 224 -14.48 -8.93 29.78
C ALA A 224 -15.86 -9.16 29.14
N PHE A 225 -15.91 -9.42 27.83
CA PHE A 225 -17.15 -9.75 27.15
C PHE A 225 -17.77 -11.05 27.67
N ILE A 226 -16.97 -12.11 27.80
CA ILE A 226 -17.41 -13.42 28.33
C ILE A 226 -17.99 -13.24 29.74
N ASN A 227 -17.31 -12.46 30.58
CA ASN A 227 -17.74 -12.19 31.96
C ASN A 227 -19.04 -11.38 32.02
N ASN A 228 -19.09 -10.24 31.31
CA ASN A 228 -20.22 -9.32 31.38
C ASN A 228 -21.52 -9.96 30.88
N ASN A 229 -21.43 -10.88 29.93
CA ASN A 229 -22.58 -11.60 29.39
C ASN A 229 -22.89 -12.90 30.14
N ARG A 230 -22.05 -13.29 31.11
CA ARG A 230 -22.14 -14.55 31.85
C ARG A 230 -22.13 -15.78 30.95
N LEU A 231 -21.28 -15.77 29.92
CA LEU A 231 -21.16 -16.91 28.99
C LEU A 231 -20.59 -18.15 29.69
N ASP A 232 -19.89 -17.98 30.81
CA ASP A 232 -19.46 -19.04 31.74
C ASP A 232 -20.61 -19.90 32.29
N LYS A 233 -21.86 -19.44 32.17
CA LYS A 233 -23.05 -20.22 32.54
C LYS A 233 -23.59 -21.10 31.40
N LEU A 234 -23.12 -20.89 30.18
CA LEU A 234 -23.55 -21.61 28.97
C LEU A 234 -22.40 -22.41 28.33
N GLN A 235 -21.16 -22.16 28.78
CA GLN A 235 -19.93 -22.69 28.23
C GLN A 235 -19.08 -23.18 29.39
N ASN A 236 -18.97 -24.50 29.54
CA ASN A 236 -18.25 -25.10 30.67
C ASN A 236 -16.73 -25.03 30.54
N THR A 237 -16.20 -24.61 29.38
CA THR A 237 -14.76 -24.55 29.11
C THR A 237 -14.36 -23.21 28.50
N LEU A 238 -13.26 -22.65 29.02
CA LEU A 238 -12.60 -21.44 28.55
C LEU A 238 -11.13 -21.77 28.26
N THR A 239 -10.69 -21.61 27.01
CA THR A 239 -9.27 -21.69 26.65
C THR A 239 -8.70 -20.27 26.50
N LEU A 240 -7.72 -19.96 27.35
CA LEU A 240 -6.88 -18.76 27.28
C LEU A 240 -5.90 -18.86 26.09
N SER A 241 -6.45 -18.72 24.89
CA SER A 241 -5.74 -18.88 23.63
C SER A 241 -4.88 -17.69 23.22
N ASN A 242 -5.25 -16.48 23.65
CA ASN A 242 -4.65 -15.22 23.22
C ASN A 242 -4.39 -15.11 21.70
N HIS A 243 -5.31 -15.61 20.88
CA HIS A 243 -5.01 -15.90 19.48
C HIS A 243 -5.12 -14.68 18.55
N ALA A 244 -5.81 -13.61 18.92
CA ALA A 244 -5.80 -12.34 18.16
C ALA A 244 -6.32 -11.19 19.02
N TYR A 245 -5.98 -9.95 18.65
CA TYR A 245 -6.18 -8.78 19.51
C TYR A 245 -7.46 -8.01 19.13
N LEU A 246 -8.34 -7.78 20.12
CA LEU A 246 -9.52 -6.94 19.92
C LEU A 246 -9.17 -5.49 20.24
N CYS A 247 -9.50 -4.58 19.33
CA CYS A 247 -9.32 -3.16 19.53
C CYS A 247 -10.34 -2.33 18.75
N ASP A 248 -10.46 -1.08 19.17
CA ASP A 248 -11.27 -0.05 18.55
C ASP A 248 -10.35 1.06 18.02
N ILE A 249 -10.66 1.56 16.84
CA ILE A 249 -10.05 2.78 16.33
C ILE A 249 -10.83 3.97 16.86
N ILE A 250 -10.11 4.89 17.48
CA ILE A 250 -10.64 6.21 17.84
C ILE A 250 -10.34 7.15 16.69
N ALA A 251 -11.38 7.71 16.06
CA ALA A 251 -11.23 8.60 14.92
C ALA A 251 -12.08 9.85 15.08
N ILE A 252 -11.64 10.95 14.47
CA ILE A 252 -12.36 12.23 14.44
C ILE A 252 -12.71 12.62 13.01
N ASN A 253 -13.85 13.27 12.79
CA ASN A 253 -14.17 13.90 11.51
C ASN A 253 -13.05 14.89 11.11
N SER A 254 -12.47 14.70 9.93
CA SER A 254 -11.31 15.48 9.48
C SER A 254 -11.61 16.98 9.37
N ASN A 255 -12.81 17.35 8.93
CA ASN A 255 -13.20 18.77 8.80
C ASN A 255 -13.35 19.43 10.18
N ASN A 256 -13.98 18.76 11.13
CA ASN A 256 -14.15 19.30 12.47
C ASN A 256 -12.81 19.35 13.22
N TYR A 257 -11.95 18.34 13.05
CA TYR A 257 -10.57 18.40 13.55
C TYR A 257 -9.81 19.60 12.96
N ASN A 258 -9.93 19.85 11.66
CA ASN A 258 -9.23 20.95 11.00
C ASN A 258 -9.64 22.34 11.51
N LYS A 259 -10.91 22.51 11.92
CA LYS A 259 -11.43 23.73 12.54
C LYS A 259 -10.89 23.99 13.95
N LEU A 260 -10.35 22.99 14.65
CA LEU A 260 -9.76 23.18 15.97
C LEU A 260 -8.54 24.12 15.90
N SER A 261 -8.41 24.98 16.91
CA SER A 261 -7.21 25.80 17.10
C SER A 261 -5.97 24.93 17.26
N LYS A 262 -4.78 25.48 17.00
CA LYS A 262 -3.52 24.75 17.20
C LYS A 262 -3.38 24.27 18.66
N GLU A 263 -3.80 25.12 19.61
CA GLU A 263 -3.80 24.80 21.04
C GLU A 263 -4.75 23.64 21.36
N HIS A 264 -6.00 23.69 20.90
CA HIS A 264 -6.97 22.61 21.12
C HIS A 264 -6.53 21.29 20.49
N LYS A 265 -5.92 21.32 19.29
CA LYS A 265 -5.33 20.12 18.67
C LYS A 265 -4.25 19.49 19.54
N GLU A 266 -3.37 20.31 20.11
CA GLU A 266 -2.28 19.83 20.96
C GLU A 266 -2.79 19.30 22.30
N ILE A 267 -3.76 19.99 22.93
CA ILE A 267 -4.43 19.53 24.15
C ILE A 267 -5.12 18.18 23.91
N LEU A 268 -5.87 18.06 22.81
CA LEU A 268 -6.56 16.83 22.45
C LEU A 268 -5.56 15.69 22.26
N ARG A 269 -4.50 15.92 21.47
CA ARG A 269 -3.43 14.93 21.21
C ARG A 269 -2.75 14.45 22.50
N ARG A 270 -2.31 15.37 23.36
CA ARG A 270 -1.68 15.00 24.65
C ARG A 270 -2.64 14.23 25.56
N SER A 271 -3.90 14.65 25.62
CA SER A 271 -4.90 13.99 26.45
C SER A 271 -5.23 12.59 25.95
N ILE A 272 -5.31 12.41 24.63
CA ILE A 272 -5.48 11.10 24.02
C ILE A 272 -4.32 10.17 24.40
N ASN A 273 -3.07 10.63 24.26
CA ASN A 273 -1.90 9.80 24.62
C ASN A 273 -1.93 9.34 26.08
N ASP A 274 -2.25 10.23 27.02
CA ASP A 274 -2.30 9.87 28.44
C ASP A 274 -3.46 8.92 28.76
N ILE A 275 -4.61 9.11 28.11
CA ILE A 275 -5.75 8.20 28.27
C ILE A 275 -5.46 6.85 27.61
N THR A 276 -4.76 6.79 26.48
CA THR A 276 -4.31 5.54 25.88
C THR A 276 -3.44 4.74 26.85
N ASN A 277 -2.46 5.39 27.48
CA ASN A 277 -1.60 4.73 28.48
C ASN A 277 -2.39 4.25 29.70
N TRP A 278 -3.29 5.10 30.22
CA TRP A 278 -4.18 4.72 31.32
C TRP A 278 -5.09 3.54 30.95
N GLN A 279 -5.65 3.54 29.74
CA GLN A 279 -6.57 2.51 29.27
C GLN A 279 -5.89 1.15 29.18
N ARG A 280 -4.65 1.10 28.67
CA ARG A 280 -3.85 -0.13 28.60
C ARG A 280 -3.55 -0.71 29.97
N GLU A 281 -3.20 0.14 30.95
CA GLU A 281 -2.91 -0.31 32.31
C GLU A 281 -4.16 -0.83 33.01
N GLU A 282 -5.32 -0.18 32.83
CA GLU A 282 -6.57 -0.68 33.40
C GLU A 282 -7.07 -1.94 32.72
N LEU A 283 -6.84 -2.09 31.40
CA LEU A 283 -7.12 -3.31 30.67
C LEU A 283 -6.29 -4.47 31.22
N ARG A 284 -4.98 -4.27 31.44
CA ARG A 284 -4.08 -5.26 32.03
C ARG A 284 -4.58 -5.74 33.39
N LYS A 285 -4.87 -4.81 34.31
CA LYS A 285 -5.44 -5.13 35.63
C LYS A 285 -6.77 -5.87 35.53
N SER A 286 -7.63 -5.47 34.59
CA SER A 286 -8.92 -6.11 34.38
C SER A 286 -8.78 -7.56 33.93
N GLU A 287 -7.90 -7.84 32.96
CA GLU A 287 -7.70 -9.20 32.45
C GLU A 287 -7.03 -10.12 33.49
N GLU A 288 -6.08 -9.62 34.29
CA GLU A 288 -5.49 -10.35 35.42
C GLU A 288 -6.57 -10.75 36.44
N ASN A 289 -7.39 -9.78 36.87
CA ASN A 289 -8.47 -10.04 37.82
C ASN A 289 -9.52 -11.01 37.26
N LEU A 290 -9.90 -10.85 35.99
CA LEU A 290 -10.89 -11.72 35.35
C LEU A 290 -10.37 -13.15 35.20
N THR A 291 -9.08 -13.33 34.90
CA THR A 291 -8.46 -14.67 34.82
C THR A 291 -8.59 -15.41 36.16
N VAL A 292 -8.21 -14.76 37.26
CA VAL A 292 -8.35 -15.32 38.62
C VAL A 292 -9.83 -15.61 38.94
N GLN A 293 -10.74 -14.71 38.57
CA GLN A 293 -12.17 -14.93 38.77
C GLN A 293 -12.69 -16.15 38.01
N PHE A 294 -12.32 -16.33 36.74
CA PHE A 294 -12.74 -17.51 35.97
C PHE A 294 -12.17 -18.81 36.55
N GLN A 295 -10.92 -18.81 37.01
CA GLN A 295 -10.31 -19.97 37.66
C GLN A 295 -10.99 -20.35 38.99
N SER A 296 -11.64 -19.39 39.66
CA SER A 296 -12.42 -19.64 40.89
C SER A 296 -13.87 -20.12 40.63
N ARG A 297 -14.31 -20.15 39.36
CA ARG A 297 -15.67 -20.58 38.98
C ARG A 297 -15.68 -22.06 38.62
N ASP A 298 -16.89 -22.62 38.60
CA ASP A 298 -17.17 -24.00 38.20
C ASP A 298 -17.14 -24.16 36.66
N ILE A 299 -15.98 -23.88 36.06
CA ILE A 299 -15.68 -24.09 34.63
C ILE A 299 -14.23 -24.57 34.47
N SER A 300 -13.94 -25.27 33.37
CA SER A 300 -12.57 -25.62 33.00
C SER A 300 -11.87 -24.42 32.36
N VAL A 301 -10.80 -23.90 32.98
CA VAL A 301 -9.96 -22.84 32.41
C VAL A 301 -8.63 -23.44 31.97
N ASN A 302 -8.40 -23.47 30.66
CA ASN A 302 -7.20 -24.04 30.06
C ASN A 302 -6.27 -22.97 29.48
N MET A 303 -4.98 -23.24 29.47
CA MET A 303 -3.98 -22.42 28.77
C MET A 303 -3.40 -23.21 27.60
N LEU A 304 -3.07 -22.51 26.51
CA LEU A 304 -2.33 -23.15 25.42
C LEU A 304 -0.84 -23.24 25.80
N PHE A 305 -0.31 -24.47 25.90
CA PHE A 305 1.13 -24.65 25.98
C PHE A 305 1.80 -24.20 24.68
N PRO A 306 3.12 -23.88 24.70
CA PRO A 306 3.84 -23.46 23.51
C PRO A 306 3.70 -24.41 22.31
N SER A 307 3.66 -25.73 22.55
CA SER A 307 3.45 -26.75 21.51
C SER A 307 2.06 -26.65 20.87
N ASN A 308 1.02 -26.41 21.66
CA ASN A 308 -0.34 -26.19 21.17
C ASN A 308 -0.42 -24.89 20.35
N LYS A 309 0.16 -23.81 20.84
CA LYS A 309 0.22 -22.52 20.13
C LYS A 309 0.90 -22.69 18.76
N LEU A 310 1.99 -23.45 18.70
CA LEU A 310 2.69 -23.75 17.45
C LEU A 310 1.83 -24.56 16.47
N ALA A 311 1.05 -25.52 16.96
CA ALA A 311 0.13 -26.29 16.12
C ALA A 311 -0.93 -25.38 15.47
N PHE A 312 -1.52 -24.45 16.22
CA PHE A 312 -2.43 -23.46 15.64
C PHE A 312 -1.74 -22.51 14.66
N GLN A 313 -0.55 -22.02 14.99
CA GLN A 313 0.23 -21.15 14.09
C GLN A 313 0.51 -21.83 12.75
N LYS A 314 0.83 -23.12 12.77
CA LYS A 314 1.07 -23.93 11.57
C LYS A 314 -0.21 -24.07 10.74
N GLU A 315 -1.30 -24.51 11.37
CA GLU A 315 -2.58 -24.74 10.69
C GLU A 315 -3.16 -23.45 10.08
N LEU A 316 -3.06 -22.34 10.81
CA LEU A 316 -3.61 -21.04 10.42
C LEU A 316 -2.64 -20.18 9.60
N SER A 317 -1.44 -20.68 9.28
CA SER A 317 -0.38 -19.91 8.63
C SER A 317 -0.79 -19.31 7.28
N GLU A 318 -1.61 -20.03 6.51
CA GLU A 318 -2.07 -19.60 5.19
C GLU A 318 -3.08 -18.45 5.22
N ILE A 319 -3.75 -18.21 6.35
CA ILE A 319 -4.70 -17.09 6.49
C ILE A 319 -3.97 -15.77 6.31
N LYS A 320 -2.80 -15.63 6.94
CA LYS A 320 -1.98 -14.42 6.80
C LYS A 320 -1.59 -14.20 5.33
N ASN A 321 -1.22 -15.25 4.60
CA ASN A 321 -0.84 -15.15 3.19
C ASN A 321 -2.05 -14.74 2.33
N LYS A 322 -3.20 -15.37 2.55
CA LYS A 322 -4.46 -15.08 1.84
C LYS A 322 -4.89 -13.62 2.00
N TYR A 323 -4.76 -13.06 3.21
CA TYR A 323 -5.20 -11.68 3.50
C TYR A 323 -4.08 -10.64 3.39
N TRP A 324 -2.86 -11.04 3.03
CA TRP A 324 -1.69 -10.15 2.96
C TRP A 324 -1.93 -8.91 2.09
N GLU A 325 -2.50 -9.11 0.90
CA GLU A 325 -2.84 -8.02 -0.01
C GLU A 325 -4.05 -7.22 0.42
N VAL A 326 -5.07 -7.92 0.94
CA VAL A 326 -6.33 -7.33 1.39
C VAL A 326 -6.06 -6.34 2.52
N ILE A 327 -5.18 -6.70 3.45
CA ILE A 327 -4.75 -5.84 4.55
C ILE A 327 -3.89 -4.69 4.03
N GLY A 328 -2.99 -4.97 3.09
CA GLY A 328 -2.01 -4.05 2.58
C GLY A 328 -0.61 -4.55 2.89
N SER A 329 0.14 -4.84 1.84
CA SER A 329 1.48 -5.41 1.98
C SER A 329 2.43 -4.50 2.75
N ASP A 330 2.29 -3.19 2.58
CA ASP A 330 2.99 -2.16 3.35
C ASP A 330 2.84 -2.35 4.87
N ILE A 331 1.62 -2.56 5.36
CA ILE A 331 1.34 -2.83 6.79
C ILE A 331 1.95 -4.18 7.20
N MET A 332 1.77 -5.20 6.38
CA MET A 332 2.24 -6.55 6.68
C MET A 332 3.77 -6.65 6.76
N ILE A 333 4.47 -5.88 5.93
CA ILE A 333 5.94 -5.80 5.94
C ILE A 333 6.43 -5.15 7.23
N LEU A 334 5.86 -4.00 7.59
CA LEU A 334 6.24 -3.29 8.82
C LEU A 334 6.02 -4.18 10.06
N ALA A 335 4.95 -4.98 10.07
CA ALA A 335 4.69 -5.92 11.15
C ALA A 335 5.73 -7.05 11.19
N ASP A 336 6.07 -7.64 10.05
CA ASP A 336 7.08 -8.70 9.96
C ASP A 336 8.49 -8.22 10.31
N GLU A 337 8.85 -6.98 9.94
CA GLU A 337 10.11 -6.35 10.32
C GLU A 337 10.21 -6.16 11.83
N PHE A 338 9.16 -5.63 12.46
CA PHE A 338 9.10 -5.46 13.90
C PHE A 338 9.27 -6.79 14.64
N ILE A 339 8.51 -7.82 14.24
CA ILE A 339 8.57 -9.16 14.85
C ILE A 339 9.97 -9.74 14.69
N HIS A 340 10.57 -9.66 13.50
CA HIS A 340 11.92 -10.18 13.26
C HIS A 340 12.97 -9.48 14.14
N ASN A 341 12.96 -8.14 14.16
CA ASN A 341 13.92 -7.35 14.93
C ASN A 341 13.85 -7.62 16.43
N LYS A 342 12.64 -7.83 16.96
CA LYS A 342 12.42 -7.97 18.40
C LYS A 342 12.82 -9.33 18.95
N TYR A 343 12.43 -10.40 18.27
CA TYR A 343 12.62 -11.75 18.84
C TYR A 343 13.84 -12.47 18.30
N GLY A 344 14.44 -11.99 17.20
CA GLY A 344 15.44 -12.78 16.46
C GLY A 344 14.92 -14.16 16.03
N THR A 345 13.62 -14.40 16.19
CA THR A 345 12.94 -15.61 15.76
C THR A 345 12.43 -15.29 14.37
N ASP A 346 13.04 -15.97 13.42
CA ASP A 346 12.50 -16.09 12.09
C ASP A 346 11.17 -16.86 12.20
N ARG A 347 10.06 -16.15 12.43
CA ARG A 347 8.74 -16.75 12.16
C ARG A 347 8.64 -17.21 10.70
N TYR A 348 9.49 -16.65 9.85
CA TYR A 348 9.76 -17.13 8.50
C TYR A 348 11.27 -17.08 8.26
N ASP A 349 11.91 -18.25 8.25
CA ASP A 349 13.28 -18.42 7.78
C ASP A 349 13.27 -18.29 6.25
N SER A 350 13.10 -17.06 5.75
CA SER A 350 12.85 -16.80 4.33
C SER A 350 13.70 -15.66 3.79
N PHE A 351 14.16 -15.80 2.56
CA PHE A 351 14.74 -14.72 1.79
C PHE A 351 13.67 -13.75 1.28
N ILE A 352 14.07 -12.51 1.03
CA ILE A 352 13.19 -11.42 0.59
C ILE A 352 13.60 -10.95 -0.80
N ILE A 353 12.62 -10.81 -1.70
CA ILE A 353 12.72 -9.96 -2.88
C ILE A 353 11.90 -8.69 -2.63
N GLY A 354 12.53 -7.54 -2.71
CA GLY A 354 11.83 -6.26 -2.69
C GLY A 354 11.20 -5.96 -4.05
N LEU A 355 10.01 -5.37 -4.07
CA LEU A 355 9.35 -4.89 -5.29
C LEU A 355 8.85 -3.47 -5.07
N ASN A 356 9.45 -2.49 -5.74
CA ASN A 356 8.99 -1.10 -5.72
C ASN A 356 8.42 -0.73 -7.10
N ALA A 357 7.10 -0.78 -7.22
CA ALA A 357 6.37 -0.53 -8.46
C ALA A 357 5.07 0.26 -8.18
N THR A 358 4.32 0.58 -9.23
CA THR A 358 3.04 1.29 -9.09
C THR A 358 1.88 0.30 -9.00
N PHE A 359 1.17 0.32 -7.87
CA PHE A 359 0.02 -0.56 -7.57
C PHE A 359 -1.30 0.20 -7.41
N SER A 360 -1.25 1.52 -7.38
CA SER A 360 -2.41 2.40 -7.36
C SER A 360 -2.51 3.27 -8.62
N GLY A 361 -3.67 3.92 -8.79
CA GLY A 361 -3.92 4.82 -9.91
C GLY A 361 -4.02 4.11 -11.28
N PRO A 362 -3.92 4.87 -12.38
CA PRO A 362 -4.21 4.39 -13.74
C PRO A 362 -3.19 3.37 -14.27
N GLU A 363 -1.98 3.36 -13.73
CA GLU A 363 -0.85 2.49 -14.11
C GLU A 363 -0.70 1.27 -13.20
N LYS A 364 -1.66 1.00 -12.29
CA LYS A 364 -1.61 -0.14 -11.35
C LYS A 364 -1.40 -1.50 -11.99
N VAL A 365 -1.83 -1.64 -13.25
CA VAL A 365 -1.67 -2.87 -14.04
C VAL A 365 -0.19 -3.17 -14.28
N SER A 366 0.67 -2.15 -14.34
CA SER A 366 2.12 -2.33 -14.52
C SER A 366 2.79 -3.01 -13.33
N GLY A 367 2.53 -2.56 -12.10
CA GLY A 367 3.05 -3.21 -10.90
C GLY A 367 2.53 -4.63 -10.74
N LYS A 368 1.23 -4.85 -10.99
CA LYS A 368 0.62 -6.19 -10.96
C LYS A 368 1.35 -7.17 -11.90
N ALA A 369 1.69 -6.75 -13.12
CA ALA A 369 2.39 -7.60 -14.08
C ALA A 369 3.75 -8.10 -13.59
N ILE A 370 4.55 -7.18 -13.06
CA ILE A 370 5.88 -7.49 -12.53
C ILE A 370 5.72 -8.45 -11.35
N ARG A 371 4.77 -8.14 -10.45
CA ARG A 371 4.47 -8.98 -9.30
C ARG A 371 4.08 -10.39 -9.71
N LEU A 372 3.22 -10.57 -10.71
CA LEU A 372 2.81 -11.89 -11.18
C LEU A 372 4.01 -12.72 -11.62
N GLY A 373 4.92 -12.14 -12.40
CA GLY A 373 6.14 -12.83 -12.83
C GLY A 373 7.02 -13.26 -11.66
N LEU A 374 7.16 -12.38 -10.66
CA LEU A 374 7.88 -12.70 -9.42
C LEU A 374 7.18 -13.81 -8.63
N GLN A 375 5.84 -13.75 -8.48
CA GLN A 375 5.07 -14.75 -7.76
C GLN A 375 5.24 -16.12 -8.38
N MET A 376 5.07 -16.22 -9.71
CA MET A 376 5.32 -17.45 -10.47
C MET A 376 6.73 -18.01 -10.19
N ALA A 377 7.78 -17.19 -10.29
CA ALA A 377 9.15 -17.64 -10.07
C ALA A 377 9.41 -18.07 -8.61
N THR A 378 8.94 -17.28 -7.64
CA THR A 378 9.13 -17.60 -6.21
C THR A 378 8.37 -18.85 -5.78
N GLU A 379 7.14 -19.05 -6.27
CA GLU A 379 6.36 -20.24 -5.96
C GLU A 379 6.98 -21.50 -6.57
N GLU A 380 7.50 -21.41 -7.79
CA GLU A 380 8.22 -22.52 -8.41
C GLU A 380 9.40 -22.95 -7.54
N VAL A 381 10.26 -22.01 -7.14
CA VAL A 381 11.41 -22.31 -6.28
C VAL A 381 10.99 -22.80 -4.89
N ASN A 382 9.96 -22.21 -4.29
CA ASN A 382 9.49 -22.60 -2.97
C ASN A 382 8.93 -24.02 -2.95
N LYS A 383 8.21 -24.44 -3.99
CA LYS A 383 7.72 -25.84 -4.12
C LYS A 383 8.85 -26.85 -4.26
N SER A 384 9.98 -26.45 -4.84
CA SER A 384 11.18 -27.27 -4.93
C SER A 384 12.04 -27.25 -3.65
N GLY A 385 11.48 -26.82 -2.52
CA GLY A 385 12.19 -26.78 -1.23
C GLY A 385 12.84 -25.43 -0.91
N GLY A 386 12.56 -24.39 -1.68
CA GLY A 386 13.10 -23.05 -1.47
C GLY A 386 14.47 -22.82 -2.11
N LEU A 387 14.99 -21.63 -1.91
CA LEU A 387 16.33 -21.23 -2.34
C LEU A 387 17.32 -21.57 -1.22
N LEU A 388 18.30 -22.43 -1.51
CA LEU A 388 19.25 -22.93 -0.50
C LEU A 388 18.53 -23.50 0.74
N GLY A 389 17.38 -24.16 0.54
CA GLY A 389 16.56 -24.74 1.61
C GLY A 389 15.63 -23.75 2.34
N LYS A 390 15.60 -22.47 1.92
CA LYS A 390 14.78 -21.42 2.56
C LYS A 390 13.72 -20.87 1.59
N PRO A 391 12.46 -20.71 2.02
CA PRO A 391 11.45 -20.05 1.19
C PRO A 391 11.85 -18.62 0.82
N ILE A 392 11.31 -18.13 -0.30
CA ILE A 392 11.43 -16.74 -0.77
C ILE A 392 10.07 -16.05 -0.62
N ARG A 393 10.08 -14.81 -0.16
CA ARG A 393 8.91 -13.94 -0.06
C ARG A 393 9.09 -12.67 -0.87
N ILE A 394 7.99 -12.14 -1.41
CA ILE A 394 7.97 -10.85 -2.10
C ILE A 394 7.45 -9.79 -1.14
N VAL A 395 8.23 -8.73 -0.97
CA VAL A 395 7.94 -7.56 -0.15
C VAL A 395 7.68 -6.40 -1.12
N GLN A 396 6.40 -6.13 -1.38
CA GLN A 396 6.00 -5.09 -2.34
C GLN A 396 5.71 -3.74 -1.66
N THR A 397 5.97 -2.66 -2.39
CA THR A 397 5.69 -1.28 -2.00
C THR A 397 5.07 -0.53 -3.18
N ASP A 398 4.20 0.44 -2.90
CA ASP A 398 3.54 1.24 -3.93
C ASP A 398 4.21 2.61 -4.09
N ALA A 399 4.87 2.80 -5.23
CA ALA A 399 5.53 4.06 -5.56
C ALA A 399 4.54 5.17 -5.96
N MET A 400 3.28 4.84 -6.30
CA MET A 400 2.24 5.80 -6.69
C MET A 400 2.68 6.79 -7.80
N LEU A 401 3.53 6.35 -8.74
CA LEU A 401 4.16 7.19 -9.77
C LEU A 401 5.02 8.35 -9.25
N ASN A 402 5.36 8.36 -7.96
CA ASN A 402 6.04 9.46 -7.30
C ASN A 402 7.49 9.08 -6.96
N PRO A 403 8.51 9.81 -7.48
CA PRO A 403 9.91 9.52 -7.21
C PRO A 403 10.29 9.53 -5.73
N SER A 404 9.84 10.54 -4.98
CA SER A 404 10.17 10.67 -3.54
C SER A 404 9.59 9.52 -2.71
N ILE A 405 8.35 9.10 -3.00
CA ILE A 405 7.76 7.92 -2.36
C ILE A 405 8.53 6.66 -2.77
N GLY A 406 8.89 6.53 -4.04
CA GLY A 406 9.71 5.42 -4.52
C GLY A 406 11.06 5.31 -3.80
N LEU A 407 11.73 6.42 -3.53
CA LEU A 407 12.97 6.44 -2.75
C LEU A 407 12.73 6.03 -1.30
N THR A 408 11.69 6.55 -0.65
CA THR A 408 11.32 6.14 0.72
C THR A 408 11.03 4.64 0.79
N ASN A 409 10.30 4.10 -0.19
CA ASN A 409 10.02 2.68 -0.30
C ASN A 409 11.30 1.86 -0.44
N VAL A 410 12.22 2.25 -1.34
CA VAL A 410 13.50 1.57 -1.51
C VAL A 410 14.30 1.62 -0.22
N LYS A 411 14.43 2.78 0.43
CA LYS A 411 15.09 2.88 1.73
C LYS A 411 14.44 1.97 2.78
N SER A 412 13.11 1.88 2.80
CA SER A 412 12.39 0.93 3.67
C SER A 412 12.81 -0.51 3.41
N LEU A 413 12.79 -0.95 2.15
CA LEU A 413 13.19 -2.30 1.74
C LEU A 413 14.64 -2.62 2.16
N ILE A 414 15.52 -1.63 2.08
CA ILE A 414 16.93 -1.76 2.47
C ILE A 414 17.09 -2.05 3.96
N HIS A 415 16.20 -1.59 4.85
CA HIS A 415 16.30 -1.91 6.27
C HIS A 415 16.19 -3.42 6.54
N SER A 416 15.56 -4.18 5.65
CA SER A 416 15.52 -5.65 5.66
C SER A 416 16.81 -6.32 5.10
N LYS A 417 17.96 -5.62 5.07
CA LYS A 417 19.18 -5.99 4.32
C LYS A 417 19.66 -7.43 4.52
N ASN A 418 19.56 -7.95 5.75
CA ASN A 418 20.10 -9.27 6.08
C ASN A 418 19.41 -10.43 5.33
N ARG A 419 18.20 -10.21 4.80
CA ARG A 419 17.42 -11.23 4.07
C ARG A 419 17.05 -10.79 2.65
N LEU A 420 17.23 -9.52 2.32
CA LEU A 420 16.95 -8.95 1.00
C LEU A 420 17.97 -9.48 -0.01
N LEU A 421 17.54 -10.20 -1.04
CA LEU A 421 18.40 -10.70 -2.11
C LEU A 421 18.61 -9.63 -3.21
N ALA A 422 17.53 -8.95 -3.59
CA ALA A 422 17.50 -7.94 -4.64
C ALA A 422 16.23 -7.09 -4.51
N ILE A 423 16.22 -5.93 -5.18
CA ILE A 423 15.02 -5.12 -5.36
C ILE A 423 14.63 -5.16 -6.84
N PHE A 424 13.34 -5.28 -7.14
CA PHE A 424 12.78 -5.11 -8.48
C PHE A 424 12.17 -3.72 -8.64
N GLY A 425 12.51 -3.06 -9.73
CA GLY A 425 12.00 -1.73 -10.09
C GLY A 425 10.75 -1.78 -10.98
N GLY A 426 9.89 -0.78 -10.84
CA GLY A 426 8.68 -0.60 -11.66
C GLY A 426 8.93 -0.15 -13.10
N LYS A 427 7.85 0.22 -13.80
CA LYS A 427 7.84 0.72 -15.19
C LYS A 427 8.36 2.16 -15.36
N HIS A 428 8.28 2.99 -14.31
CA HIS A 428 8.45 4.43 -14.44
C HIS A 428 9.89 4.86 -14.15
N THR A 429 10.63 5.20 -15.21
CA THR A 429 12.04 5.61 -15.15
C THR A 429 12.35 6.65 -14.07
N PRO A 430 11.60 7.75 -13.86
CA PRO A 430 11.95 8.72 -12.81
C PRO A 430 11.94 8.15 -11.39
N VAL A 431 11.07 7.17 -11.11
CA VAL A 431 11.01 6.48 -9.81
C VAL A 431 12.25 5.60 -9.61
N VAL A 432 12.71 4.95 -10.68
CA VAL A 432 13.90 4.10 -10.65
C VAL A 432 15.17 4.94 -10.52
N ILE A 433 15.28 6.05 -11.26
CA ILE A 433 16.43 6.97 -11.22
C ILE A 433 16.63 7.52 -9.80
N GLU A 434 15.56 7.95 -9.13
CA GLU A 434 15.63 8.51 -7.78
C GLU A 434 16.23 7.53 -6.76
N ALA A 435 16.08 6.22 -6.98
CA ALA A 435 16.61 5.18 -6.11
C ALA A 435 18.08 4.80 -6.39
N LEU A 436 18.66 5.18 -7.54
CA LEU A 436 19.96 4.69 -7.99
C LEU A 436 21.08 4.94 -6.98
N GLN A 437 21.14 6.13 -6.39
CA GLN A 437 22.17 6.45 -5.40
C GLN A 437 22.10 5.52 -4.20
N ALA A 438 20.91 5.37 -3.60
CA ALA A 438 20.71 4.51 -2.42
C ALA A 438 21.04 3.04 -2.72
N ILE A 439 20.69 2.57 -3.92
CA ILE A 439 21.00 1.21 -4.40
C ILE A 439 22.51 0.97 -4.45
N HIS A 440 23.28 1.89 -5.04
CA HIS A 440 24.73 1.73 -5.19
C HIS A 440 25.49 1.93 -3.88
N GLU A 441 25.08 2.91 -3.06
CA GLU A 441 25.64 3.11 -1.71
C GLU A 441 25.47 1.85 -0.85
N GLN A 442 24.34 1.16 -0.99
CA GLN A 442 24.04 -0.05 -0.24
C GLN A 442 24.49 -1.34 -0.92
N LYS A 443 24.98 -1.23 -2.16
CA LYS A 443 25.47 -2.33 -3.00
C LYS A 443 24.42 -3.41 -3.25
N ILE A 444 23.18 -3.04 -3.55
CA ILE A 444 22.05 -3.99 -3.67
C ILE A 444 21.75 -4.25 -5.16
N PRO A 445 21.62 -5.51 -5.62
CA PRO A 445 21.20 -5.79 -6.99
C PRO A 445 19.82 -5.19 -7.26
N TYR A 446 19.73 -4.33 -8.27
CA TYR A 446 18.50 -3.66 -8.67
C TYR A 446 18.06 -4.16 -10.05
N LEU A 447 16.98 -4.93 -10.07
CA LEU A 447 16.54 -5.72 -11.21
C LEU A 447 15.35 -5.05 -11.91
N LEU A 448 15.52 -4.72 -13.20
CA LEU A 448 14.57 -3.93 -13.96
C LEU A 448 13.92 -4.77 -15.06
N SER A 449 12.62 -5.05 -14.92
CA SER A 449 11.85 -5.88 -15.85
C SER A 449 10.95 -5.09 -16.82
N TRP A 450 10.92 -3.75 -16.69
CA TRP A 450 10.09 -2.91 -17.57
C TRP A 450 10.58 -1.47 -17.80
N SER A 451 11.22 -0.81 -16.84
CA SER A 451 11.81 0.51 -17.10
C SER A 451 12.81 0.45 -18.25
N SER A 452 12.89 1.48 -19.10
CA SER A 452 13.47 1.35 -20.43
C SER A 452 14.62 2.28 -20.79
N SER A 453 14.86 3.31 -19.98
CA SER A 453 15.91 4.30 -20.28
C SER A 453 17.28 3.65 -20.20
N GLU A 454 18.10 3.89 -21.21
CA GLU A 454 19.50 3.44 -21.27
C GLU A 454 20.35 3.98 -20.10
N GLU A 455 19.97 5.15 -19.56
CA GLU A 455 20.63 5.79 -18.42
C GLU A 455 20.52 4.96 -17.13
N LEU A 456 19.60 3.99 -17.07
CA LEU A 456 19.42 3.14 -15.90
C LEU A 456 20.58 2.17 -15.70
N VAL A 457 21.13 1.64 -16.79
CA VAL A 457 22.34 0.80 -16.76
C VAL A 457 23.59 1.64 -17.06
N ASN A 458 23.49 2.68 -17.88
CA ASN A 458 24.60 3.61 -18.16
C ASN A 458 24.57 4.77 -17.15
N ASN A 459 24.54 4.42 -15.87
CA ASN A 459 24.23 5.34 -14.77
C ASN A 459 25.47 6.02 -14.14
N GLY A 460 26.67 5.69 -14.63
CA GLY A 460 27.94 6.27 -14.17
C GLY A 460 28.47 5.71 -12.85
N TYR A 461 27.82 4.71 -12.25
CA TYR A 461 28.30 4.06 -11.02
C TYR A 461 29.21 2.87 -11.35
N GLU A 462 30.34 2.80 -10.65
CA GLU A 462 31.29 1.69 -10.71
C GLU A 462 31.63 1.20 -9.28
N PRO A 463 31.34 -0.07 -8.93
CA PRO A 463 30.64 -1.08 -9.74
C PRO A 463 29.14 -0.80 -9.86
N ASN A 464 28.58 -1.10 -11.03
CA ASN A 464 27.14 -0.98 -11.29
C ASN A 464 26.36 -2.15 -10.67
N TYR A 465 25.23 -1.86 -10.00
CA TYR A 465 24.35 -2.88 -9.41
C TYR A 465 23.01 -3.04 -10.13
N VAL A 466 22.79 -2.32 -11.24
CA VAL A 466 21.53 -2.34 -11.98
C VAL A 466 21.60 -3.34 -13.13
N PHE A 467 20.65 -4.28 -13.19
CA PHE A 467 20.52 -5.27 -14.27
C PHE A 467 19.16 -5.16 -14.92
N ARG A 468 19.10 -5.27 -16.25
CA ARG A 468 17.89 -5.00 -17.00
C ARG A 468 17.53 -6.09 -17.99
N LEU A 469 16.31 -6.58 -17.87
CA LEU A 469 15.63 -7.44 -18.84
C LEU A 469 14.36 -6.74 -19.29
N SER A 470 14.51 -5.71 -20.14
CA SER A 470 13.40 -4.92 -20.68
C SER A 470 13.82 -4.23 -21.97
N ALA A 471 12.86 -3.60 -22.67
CA ALA A 471 13.16 -2.89 -23.92
C ALA A 471 14.02 -1.63 -23.66
N ASN A 472 15.03 -1.39 -24.49
CA ASN A 472 15.94 -0.24 -24.42
C ASN A 472 15.43 0.90 -25.33
N ASP A 473 15.23 2.11 -24.80
CA ASP A 473 14.75 3.28 -25.56
C ASP A 473 15.63 3.60 -26.80
N LYS A 474 16.94 3.33 -26.77
CA LYS A 474 17.85 3.54 -27.92
C LYS A 474 17.58 2.55 -29.05
N ASP A 475 17.60 1.26 -28.74
CA ASP A 475 17.37 0.20 -29.73
C ASP A 475 15.93 0.24 -30.23
N ALA A 476 14.98 0.61 -29.35
CA ALA A 476 13.59 0.83 -29.70
C ALA A 476 13.40 1.97 -30.69
N ALA A 477 14.10 3.09 -30.48
CA ALA A 477 14.06 4.20 -31.41
C ALA A 477 14.59 3.81 -32.79
N ARG A 478 15.75 3.14 -32.82
CA ARG A 478 16.32 2.63 -34.06
C ARG A 478 15.37 1.65 -34.77
N PHE A 479 14.81 0.70 -34.03
CA PHE A 479 13.87 -0.29 -34.54
C PHE A 479 12.61 0.36 -35.13
N LEU A 480 11.98 1.27 -34.38
CA LEU A 480 10.76 1.97 -34.81
C LEU A 480 11.00 2.83 -36.05
N VAL A 481 12.11 3.57 -36.10
CA VAL A 481 12.48 4.32 -37.30
C VAL A 481 12.67 3.37 -38.48
N LYS A 482 13.44 2.28 -38.34
CA LYS A 482 13.63 1.30 -39.41
C LYS A 482 12.29 0.74 -39.91
N LYS A 483 11.36 0.44 -39.01
CA LYS A 483 10.01 -0.04 -39.35
C LYS A 483 9.09 1.02 -39.97
N ALA A 484 9.25 2.28 -39.59
CA ALA A 484 8.56 3.38 -40.24
C ALA A 484 8.99 3.51 -41.71
N LEU A 485 10.29 3.43 -41.97
CA LEU A 485 10.89 3.55 -43.30
C LEU A 485 10.55 2.40 -44.26
N GLU A 486 10.09 1.26 -43.74
CA GLU A 486 9.55 0.18 -44.58
C GLU A 486 8.23 0.56 -45.26
N ASN A 487 7.48 1.54 -44.73
CA ASN A 487 6.11 1.84 -45.15
C ASN A 487 5.84 3.33 -45.44
N ALA A 488 6.72 4.24 -45.03
CA ALA A 488 6.51 5.68 -45.17
C ALA A 488 7.84 6.46 -45.26
N ASN A 489 7.86 7.51 -46.07
CA ASN A 489 8.97 8.47 -46.15
C ASN A 489 8.61 9.83 -45.55
N ARG A 490 7.31 10.10 -45.32
CA ARG A 490 6.81 11.35 -44.71
C ARG A 490 6.35 11.08 -43.28
N ILE A 491 7.31 11.10 -42.35
CA ILE A 491 7.10 10.71 -40.95
C ILE A 491 6.94 11.95 -40.07
N ALA A 492 5.98 11.94 -39.14
CA ALA A 492 5.90 12.93 -38.06
C ALA A 492 6.21 12.27 -36.71
N LEU A 493 6.77 13.06 -35.80
CA LEU A 493 7.04 12.63 -34.42
C LEU A 493 6.08 13.35 -33.48
N VAL A 494 5.34 12.59 -32.66
CA VAL A 494 4.41 13.15 -31.67
C VAL A 494 4.74 12.59 -30.29
N GLY A 495 5.26 13.43 -29.40
CA GLY A 495 5.77 13.02 -28.10
C GLY A 495 5.19 13.81 -26.93
N MET A 496 5.02 13.17 -25.77
CA MET A 496 4.60 13.86 -24.55
C MET A 496 5.69 14.79 -23.99
N ASN A 497 5.28 15.87 -23.32
CA ASN A 497 6.15 16.84 -22.64
C ASN A 497 6.68 16.28 -21.31
N THR A 498 7.47 15.21 -21.38
CA THR A 498 8.16 14.60 -20.23
C THR A 498 9.63 14.39 -20.56
N ILE A 499 10.45 14.12 -19.54
CA ILE A 499 11.87 13.75 -19.74
C ILE A 499 11.97 12.57 -20.71
N TRP A 500 11.17 11.53 -20.49
CA TRP A 500 11.12 10.35 -21.34
C TRP A 500 10.65 10.64 -22.78
N GLY A 501 9.58 11.42 -22.94
CA GLY A 501 9.04 11.77 -24.26
C GLY A 501 10.03 12.59 -25.09
N LYS A 502 10.64 13.62 -24.49
CA LYS A 502 11.66 14.46 -25.14
C LYS A 502 12.93 13.69 -25.48
N SER A 503 13.39 12.80 -24.60
CA SER A 503 14.57 11.97 -24.85
C SER A 503 14.35 11.04 -26.04
N ASN A 504 13.17 10.41 -26.12
CA ASN A 504 12.81 9.55 -27.25
C ASN A 504 12.64 10.33 -28.57
N ILE A 505 12.04 11.53 -28.56
CA ILE A 505 11.98 12.38 -29.77
C ILE A 505 13.37 12.64 -30.33
N LYS A 506 14.32 13.08 -29.49
CA LYS A 506 15.71 13.33 -29.91
C LYS A 506 16.38 12.09 -30.52
N LYS A 507 16.16 10.91 -29.93
CA LYS A 507 16.68 9.63 -30.45
C LYS A 507 16.08 9.30 -31.82
N MET A 508 14.77 9.48 -31.99
CA MET A 508 14.09 9.25 -33.27
C MET A 508 14.58 10.22 -34.35
N GLU A 509 14.74 11.51 -34.02
CA GLU A 509 15.32 12.52 -34.93
C GLU A 509 16.74 12.14 -35.34
N PHE A 510 17.58 11.72 -34.38
CA PHE A 510 18.93 11.25 -34.67
C PHE A 510 18.92 10.09 -35.68
N TYR A 511 18.11 9.05 -35.45
CA TYR A 511 18.06 7.90 -36.35
C TYR A 511 17.42 8.23 -37.71
N LEU A 512 16.38 9.07 -37.77
CA LEU A 512 15.83 9.56 -39.05
C LEU A 512 16.92 10.27 -39.87
N ASN A 513 17.68 11.17 -39.24
CA ASN A 513 18.78 11.89 -39.90
C ASN A 513 19.89 10.93 -40.38
N GLN A 514 20.24 9.92 -39.58
CA GLN A 514 21.21 8.88 -39.98
C GLN A 514 20.74 8.08 -41.20
N PHE A 515 19.42 7.92 -41.38
CA PHE A 515 18.82 7.28 -42.55
C PHE A 515 18.45 8.28 -43.67
N GLY A 516 18.90 9.53 -43.58
CA GLY A 516 18.72 10.54 -44.64
C GLY A 516 17.34 11.18 -44.71
N LEU A 517 16.55 11.13 -43.64
CA LEU A 517 15.22 11.74 -43.56
C LEU A 517 15.09 12.73 -42.42
N THR A 518 14.30 13.77 -42.64
CA THR A 518 13.88 14.73 -41.60
C THR A 518 12.39 14.56 -41.32
N PRO A 519 11.95 14.68 -40.05
CA PRO A 519 10.54 14.57 -39.75
C PRO A 519 9.75 15.73 -40.37
N THR A 520 8.59 15.42 -40.96
CA THR A 520 7.65 16.40 -41.51
C THR A 520 7.09 17.36 -40.46
N SER A 521 7.00 16.89 -39.22
CA SER A 521 6.60 17.68 -38.06
C SER A 521 7.10 17.01 -36.78
N VAL A 522 7.41 17.83 -35.77
CA VAL A 522 7.75 17.38 -34.42
C VAL A 522 6.81 18.09 -33.46
N VAL A 523 5.94 17.33 -32.80
CA VAL A 523 4.93 17.85 -31.87
C VAL A 523 5.21 17.35 -30.47
N ILE A 524 5.31 18.30 -29.53
CA ILE A 524 5.42 18.00 -28.10
C ILE A 524 4.12 18.42 -27.41
N PHE A 525 3.46 17.49 -26.69
CA PHE A 525 2.14 17.74 -26.07
C PHE A 525 2.10 17.62 -24.55
N ASP A 526 1.29 18.46 -23.91
CA ASP A 526 0.96 18.38 -22.49
C ASP A 526 -0.33 17.59 -22.25
N ILE A 527 -0.26 16.52 -21.45
CA ILE A 527 -1.36 15.57 -21.25
C ILE A 527 -2.63 16.21 -20.65
N ASN A 528 -2.48 17.27 -19.85
CA ASN A 528 -3.58 17.96 -19.16
C ASN A 528 -4.08 19.22 -19.88
N LYS A 529 -3.42 19.64 -20.97
CA LYS A 529 -3.69 20.93 -21.62
C LYS A 529 -4.06 20.80 -23.10
N ASN A 530 -3.62 19.74 -23.78
CA ASN A 530 -3.80 19.64 -25.21
C ASN A 530 -5.11 18.94 -25.59
N LYS A 531 -5.98 19.70 -26.26
CA LYS A 531 -6.97 19.13 -27.17
C LYS A 531 -6.25 18.88 -28.49
N PHE A 532 -6.09 17.63 -28.89
CA PHE A 532 -5.33 17.23 -30.08
C PHE A 532 -5.87 17.81 -31.41
N ASN A 533 -7.00 18.53 -31.38
CA ASN A 533 -7.65 19.12 -32.55
C ASN A 533 -6.69 19.95 -33.41
N LYS A 534 -5.94 20.87 -32.78
CA LYS A 534 -4.96 21.70 -33.50
C LYS A 534 -3.83 20.85 -34.07
N THR A 535 -3.29 19.93 -33.28
CA THR A 535 -2.20 19.03 -33.70
C THR A 535 -2.60 18.19 -34.91
N VAL A 536 -3.79 17.57 -34.89
CA VAL A 536 -4.29 16.77 -36.01
C VAL A 536 -4.50 17.63 -37.26
N ALA A 537 -5.07 18.83 -37.12
CA ALA A 537 -5.27 19.74 -38.24
C ALA A 537 -3.94 20.22 -38.86
N GLU A 538 -2.90 20.39 -38.05
CA GLU A 538 -1.55 20.74 -38.52
C GLU A 538 -0.89 19.56 -39.24
N LEU A 539 -0.96 18.36 -38.68
CA LEU A 539 -0.41 17.14 -39.31
C LEU A 539 -1.09 16.79 -40.63
N ALA A 540 -2.40 17.05 -40.74
CA ALA A 540 -3.15 16.86 -42.00
C ALA A 540 -2.64 17.78 -43.12
N LYS A 541 -2.01 18.91 -42.79
CA LYS A 541 -1.44 19.85 -43.78
C LYS A 541 -0.03 19.46 -44.21
N THR A 542 0.67 18.57 -43.51
CA THR A 542 2.10 18.28 -43.72
C THR A 542 2.39 17.09 -44.64
N ASN A 543 1.42 16.61 -45.44
CA ASN A 543 1.52 15.40 -46.27
C ASN A 543 2.05 14.17 -45.48
N THR A 544 1.89 14.15 -44.16
CA THR A 544 2.38 13.08 -43.29
C THR A 544 1.68 11.77 -43.62
N GLU A 545 2.44 10.70 -43.79
CA GLU A 545 1.94 9.34 -44.02
C GLU A 545 1.83 8.56 -42.71
N LEU A 546 2.80 8.76 -41.80
CA LEU A 546 2.96 7.94 -40.61
C LEU A 546 3.38 8.80 -39.42
N VAL A 547 2.81 8.52 -38.25
CA VAL A 547 3.18 9.13 -36.98
C VAL A 547 3.92 8.10 -36.13
N ILE A 548 5.15 8.44 -35.72
CA ILE A 548 5.79 7.76 -34.59
C ILE A 548 5.30 8.44 -33.31
N TYR A 549 4.55 7.70 -32.51
CA TYR A 549 3.86 8.22 -31.34
C TYR A 549 4.56 7.80 -30.04
N ILE A 550 4.96 8.78 -29.22
CA ILE A 550 5.63 8.60 -27.93
C ILE A 550 4.72 9.16 -26.82
N GLY A 551 3.73 8.36 -26.44
CA GLY A 551 2.67 8.77 -25.52
C GLY A 551 2.13 7.63 -24.68
N ARG A 552 1.16 7.96 -23.81
CA ARG A 552 0.39 6.99 -23.03
C ARG A 552 -0.90 6.62 -23.76
N ALA A 553 -1.60 5.62 -23.22
CA ALA A 553 -2.87 5.14 -23.76
C ALA A 553 -3.99 6.20 -23.68
N ASP A 554 -4.06 6.96 -22.59
CA ASP A 554 -5.06 8.01 -22.38
C ASP A 554 -4.91 9.17 -23.38
N SER A 555 -3.67 9.63 -23.62
CA SER A 555 -3.41 10.65 -24.63
C SER A 555 -3.58 10.11 -26.05
N LEU A 556 -3.32 8.82 -26.29
CA LEU A 556 -3.52 8.22 -27.62
C LEU A 556 -5.01 8.12 -27.95
N ILE A 557 -5.85 7.75 -26.97
CA ILE A 557 -7.31 7.77 -27.12
C ILE A 557 -7.78 9.15 -27.57
N GLN A 558 -7.29 10.23 -26.93
CA GLN A 558 -7.65 11.59 -27.29
C GLN A 558 -7.16 11.97 -28.69
N PHE A 559 -5.94 11.56 -29.05
CA PHE A 559 -5.37 11.79 -30.38
C PHE A 559 -6.19 11.10 -31.48
N ILE A 560 -6.53 9.82 -31.32
CA ILE A 560 -7.36 9.07 -32.27
C ILE A 560 -8.78 9.64 -32.35
N THR A 561 -9.36 10.04 -31.22
CA THR A 561 -10.69 10.67 -31.21
C THR A 561 -10.68 11.95 -32.04
N SER A 562 -9.66 12.80 -31.89
CA SER A 562 -9.50 14.00 -32.71
C SER A 562 -9.27 13.70 -34.19
N MET A 563 -8.59 12.59 -34.53
CA MET A 563 -8.44 12.15 -35.92
C MET A 563 -9.79 11.72 -36.52
N LYS A 564 -10.61 10.97 -35.75
CA LYS A 564 -11.96 10.56 -36.15
C LYS A 564 -12.87 11.77 -36.38
N GLU A 565 -12.87 12.74 -35.48
CA GLU A 565 -13.69 13.96 -35.58
C GLU A 565 -13.37 14.82 -36.81
N GLN A 566 -12.14 14.75 -37.31
CA GLN A 566 -11.66 15.54 -38.45
C GLN A 566 -11.54 14.73 -39.75
N ASP A 567 -11.97 13.46 -39.74
CA ASP A 567 -11.80 12.51 -40.86
C ASP A 567 -10.35 12.40 -41.36
N VAL A 568 -9.38 12.48 -40.44
CA VAL A 568 -7.95 12.35 -40.73
C VAL A 568 -7.53 10.91 -40.49
N LYS A 569 -6.86 10.29 -41.47
CA LYS A 569 -6.31 8.94 -41.37
C LYS A 569 -4.79 8.99 -41.45
N LEU A 570 -4.14 8.65 -40.34
CA LEU A 570 -2.68 8.52 -40.24
C LEU A 570 -2.35 7.15 -39.66
N ASP A 571 -1.35 6.49 -40.24
CA ASP A 571 -0.79 5.27 -39.66
C ASP A 571 0.00 5.62 -38.40
N ILE A 572 -0.12 4.82 -37.34
CA ILE A 572 0.56 5.06 -36.08
C ILE A 572 1.50 3.90 -35.76
N LEU A 573 2.79 4.21 -35.63
CA LEU A 573 3.76 3.37 -34.95
C LEU A 573 3.99 3.92 -33.54
N SER A 574 3.36 3.30 -32.56
CA SER A 574 3.48 3.72 -31.18
C SER A 574 4.70 3.07 -30.50
N HIS A 575 5.33 3.87 -29.65
CA HIS A 575 6.19 3.37 -28.60
C HIS A 575 5.40 2.52 -27.58
N TRP A 576 6.07 1.79 -26.68
CA TRP A 576 5.38 0.91 -25.70
C TRP A 576 4.61 1.64 -24.59
N GLY A 577 4.65 2.98 -24.52
CA GLY A 577 4.02 3.77 -23.45
C GLY A 577 2.52 3.54 -23.30
N ILE A 578 1.87 3.04 -24.35
CA ILE A 578 0.44 2.69 -24.39
C ILE A 578 0.09 1.35 -23.68
N THR A 579 1.10 0.59 -23.27
CA THR A 579 0.94 -0.71 -22.60
C THR A 579 0.92 -0.56 -21.08
N GLY A 580 0.34 -1.53 -20.36
CA GLY A 580 0.32 -1.52 -18.88
C GLY A 580 -0.60 -0.50 -18.22
N SER A 581 -1.56 0.06 -18.98
CA SER A 581 -2.62 0.91 -18.43
C SER A 581 -3.92 0.13 -18.25
N SER A 582 -4.75 0.61 -17.32
CA SER A 582 -6.14 0.14 -17.16
C SER A 582 -7.07 0.52 -18.33
N MET A 583 -6.60 1.35 -19.28
CA MET A 583 -7.40 1.89 -20.38
C MET A 583 -7.30 1.09 -21.69
N HIS A 584 -6.64 -0.08 -21.67
CA HIS A 584 -6.38 -0.88 -22.86
C HIS A 584 -7.64 -1.19 -23.69
N ASN A 585 -8.73 -1.63 -23.05
CA ASN A 585 -9.97 -1.99 -23.76
C ASN A 585 -10.58 -0.79 -24.49
N ARG A 586 -10.64 0.36 -23.81
CA ARG A 586 -11.10 1.61 -24.42
C ARG A 586 -10.20 2.05 -25.57
N LEU A 587 -8.88 1.89 -25.42
CA LEU A 587 -7.95 2.18 -26.49
C LEU A 587 -8.21 1.30 -27.72
N LYS A 588 -8.44 -0.01 -27.54
CA LYS A 588 -8.76 -0.92 -28.65
C LYS A 588 -10.08 -0.57 -29.35
N GLU A 589 -11.10 -0.21 -28.58
CA GLU A 589 -12.39 0.24 -29.10
C GLU A 589 -12.26 1.52 -29.94
N VAL A 590 -11.59 2.54 -29.39
CA VAL A 590 -11.41 3.83 -30.09
C VAL A 590 -10.49 3.67 -31.31
N SER A 591 -9.59 2.69 -31.32
CA SER A 591 -8.64 2.44 -32.42
C SER A 591 -9.26 1.72 -33.62
N GLN A 592 -10.50 1.23 -33.53
CA GLN A 592 -11.16 0.56 -34.67
C GLN A 592 -11.18 1.48 -35.90
N GLY A 593 -10.71 0.95 -37.04
CA GLY A 593 -10.57 1.69 -38.30
C GLY A 593 -9.22 2.38 -38.52
N PHE A 594 -8.29 2.32 -37.56
CA PHE A 594 -6.94 2.89 -37.66
C PHE A 594 -5.86 1.79 -37.72
N ALA A 595 -4.84 1.99 -38.55
CA ALA A 595 -3.67 1.11 -38.58
C ALA A 595 -2.69 1.52 -37.48
N ILE A 596 -2.81 0.89 -36.31
CA ILE A 596 -1.97 1.17 -35.16
C ILE A 596 -1.15 -0.07 -34.81
N LYS A 597 0.16 0.06 -34.93
CA LYS A 597 1.12 -0.94 -34.46
C LYS A 597 1.96 -0.32 -33.36
N TYR A 598 2.51 -1.15 -32.49
CA TYR A 598 3.40 -0.69 -31.43
C TYR A 598 4.54 -1.66 -31.20
N ILE A 599 5.67 -1.13 -30.76
CA ILE A 599 6.83 -1.94 -30.41
C ILE A 599 6.53 -2.79 -29.17
N GLN A 600 6.95 -4.05 -29.22
CA GLN A 600 6.82 -5.00 -28.13
C GLN A 600 8.01 -5.98 -28.11
N THR A 601 8.36 -6.49 -26.94
CA THR A 601 9.35 -7.56 -26.83
C THR A 601 8.71 -8.91 -27.13
N ARG A 602 9.51 -9.84 -27.67
CA ARG A 602 9.07 -11.20 -28.01
C ARG A 602 8.48 -11.97 -26.82
N ALA A 603 8.79 -11.57 -25.58
CA ALA A 603 8.15 -12.06 -24.35
C ALA A 603 6.63 -12.19 -24.48
N SER A 604 5.99 -11.23 -25.16
CA SER A 604 4.53 -11.25 -25.33
C SER A 604 3.99 -12.31 -26.28
N LYS A 605 4.85 -13.07 -26.96
CA LYS A 605 4.51 -14.24 -27.77
C LYS A 605 4.50 -15.54 -26.94
N PHE A 606 5.03 -15.51 -25.71
CA PHE A 606 5.22 -16.72 -24.91
C PHE A 606 4.06 -17.01 -23.94
N PHE A 607 3.07 -16.11 -23.83
CA PHE A 607 1.92 -16.31 -22.93
C PHE A 607 1.08 -17.54 -23.27
N ASP A 608 0.98 -17.90 -24.55
CA ASP A 608 0.19 -19.05 -25.00
C ASP A 608 1.02 -20.35 -25.05
N THR A 609 2.28 -20.33 -24.58
CA THR A 609 3.14 -21.52 -24.57
C THR A 609 2.84 -22.41 -23.37
N GLN A 610 3.06 -23.72 -23.53
CA GLN A 610 2.86 -24.70 -22.46
C GLN A 610 3.69 -24.34 -21.21
N ASN A 611 4.96 -23.95 -21.39
CA ASN A 611 5.82 -23.56 -20.27
C ASN A 611 5.24 -22.40 -19.44
N PHE A 612 4.67 -21.38 -20.11
CA PHE A 612 4.02 -20.28 -19.39
C PHE A 612 2.77 -20.76 -18.67
N GLN A 613 1.93 -21.56 -19.33
CA GLN A 613 0.69 -22.08 -18.75
C GLN A 613 0.98 -22.98 -17.55
N ASP A 614 2.02 -23.82 -17.60
CA ASP A 614 2.42 -24.68 -16.50
C ASP A 614 2.91 -23.86 -15.29
N ALA A 615 3.80 -22.89 -15.52
CA ALA A 615 4.27 -21.99 -14.47
C ALA A 615 3.10 -21.22 -13.83
N PHE A 616 2.21 -20.67 -14.66
CA PHE A 616 1.05 -19.89 -14.22
C PHE A 616 0.03 -20.73 -13.45
N ASN A 617 -0.38 -21.88 -13.99
CA ASN A 617 -1.37 -22.77 -13.36
C ASN A 617 -0.84 -23.42 -12.08
N SER A 618 0.48 -23.57 -11.96
CA SER A 618 1.06 -24.05 -10.72
C SER A 618 0.87 -23.00 -9.61
N CYS A 619 0.87 -21.71 -9.92
CA CYS A 619 0.93 -20.65 -8.93
C CYS A 619 -0.38 -20.51 -8.13
N LYS A 620 -0.39 -20.99 -6.87
CA LYS A 620 -1.58 -21.06 -6.02
C LYS A 620 -1.99 -19.69 -5.46
N LEU A 621 -1.03 -18.78 -5.25
CA LEU A 621 -1.26 -17.42 -4.74
C LEU A 621 -1.30 -16.38 -5.88
N CYS A 622 -1.28 -16.82 -7.14
CA CYS A 622 -1.51 -15.95 -8.28
C CYS A 622 -3.01 -15.65 -8.42
N ASP A 623 -3.52 -14.72 -7.61
CA ASP A 623 -4.88 -14.20 -7.78
C ASP A 623 -4.88 -13.11 -8.86
N TRP A 624 -5.33 -13.47 -10.06
CA TRP A 624 -5.42 -12.54 -11.19
C TRP A 624 -6.74 -12.75 -11.94
N ASP A 625 -7.54 -11.68 -12.08
CA ASP A 625 -8.65 -11.64 -13.03
C ASP A 625 -8.11 -11.68 -14.47
N VAL A 626 -8.05 -12.91 -15.01
CA VAL A 626 -7.49 -13.28 -16.31
C VAL A 626 -8.33 -12.80 -17.50
N SER A 627 -9.35 -11.96 -17.29
CA SER A 627 -10.23 -11.49 -18.37
C SER A 627 -9.53 -10.74 -19.51
N ASN A 628 -8.23 -10.39 -19.38
CA ASN A 628 -7.47 -9.70 -20.42
C ASN A 628 -6.05 -10.25 -20.66
N LYS A 629 -5.93 -11.58 -20.85
CA LYS A 629 -4.74 -12.45 -21.00
C LYS A 629 -3.55 -12.03 -21.92
N ARG A 630 -3.36 -10.78 -22.36
CA ARG A 630 -2.55 -10.52 -23.58
C ARG A 630 -1.43 -9.48 -23.54
N PHE A 631 -1.20 -8.73 -22.46
CA PHE A 631 -0.52 -7.44 -22.66
C PHE A 631 0.50 -6.92 -21.65
N LEU A 632 1.32 -7.75 -21.00
CA LEU A 632 2.38 -7.20 -20.15
C LEU A 632 3.67 -8.04 -20.25
N PRO A 633 4.57 -7.79 -21.21
CA PRO A 633 5.84 -8.53 -21.36
C PRO A 633 6.65 -8.62 -20.05
N ALA A 634 6.44 -7.65 -19.15
CA ALA A 634 7.09 -7.58 -17.86
C ALA A 634 6.78 -8.76 -16.93
N THR A 635 5.69 -9.50 -17.13
CA THR A 635 5.45 -10.73 -16.37
C THR A 635 6.50 -11.79 -16.74
N VAL A 636 6.70 -12.03 -18.03
CA VAL A 636 7.73 -12.97 -18.52
C VAL A 636 9.12 -12.45 -18.21
N HIS A 637 9.38 -11.14 -18.37
CA HIS A 637 10.68 -10.57 -18.00
C HIS A 637 10.95 -10.67 -16.50
N ALA A 638 9.98 -10.38 -15.64
CA ALA A 638 10.17 -10.46 -14.19
C ALA A 638 10.41 -11.90 -13.74
N TYR A 639 9.69 -12.85 -14.34
CA TYR A 639 9.92 -14.28 -14.11
C TYR A 639 11.34 -14.69 -14.50
N ASP A 640 11.75 -14.44 -15.75
CA ASP A 640 13.06 -14.84 -16.26
C ASP A 640 14.19 -14.18 -15.47
N LEU A 641 14.05 -12.88 -15.15
CA LEU A 641 15.05 -12.14 -14.38
C LEU A 641 15.15 -12.62 -12.93
N ALA A 642 14.03 -13.01 -12.31
CA ALA A 642 14.04 -13.63 -10.98
C ALA A 642 14.66 -15.03 -11.00
N MET A 643 14.39 -15.82 -12.03
CA MET A 643 14.99 -17.15 -12.18
C MET A 643 16.50 -17.07 -12.45
N MET A 644 16.97 -16.06 -13.20
CA MET A 644 18.40 -15.75 -13.32
C MET A 644 19.04 -15.40 -11.96
N LEU A 645 18.36 -14.57 -11.14
CA LEU A 645 18.78 -14.27 -9.77
C LEU A 645 18.87 -15.55 -8.91
N PHE A 646 17.88 -16.44 -9.01
CA PHE A 646 17.90 -17.68 -8.24
C PHE A 646 18.97 -18.65 -8.72
N GLN A 647 19.21 -18.74 -10.03
CA GLN A 647 20.30 -19.53 -10.59
C GLN A 647 21.65 -19.03 -10.05
N SER A 648 21.90 -17.72 -10.08
CA SER A 648 23.18 -17.16 -9.62
C SER A 648 23.45 -17.44 -8.14
N ILE A 649 22.41 -17.41 -7.31
CA ILE A 649 22.49 -17.77 -5.88
C ILE A 649 22.70 -19.29 -5.70
N LYS A 650 21.97 -20.13 -6.44
CA LYS A 650 22.11 -21.59 -6.35
C LYS A 650 23.50 -22.06 -6.76
N GLU A 651 24.06 -21.49 -7.83
CA GLU A 651 25.38 -21.85 -8.35
C GLU A 651 26.51 -21.36 -7.42
N SER A 652 26.37 -20.17 -6.83
CA SER A 652 27.39 -19.63 -5.92
C SER A 652 27.28 -20.16 -4.49
N GLY A 653 26.10 -20.62 -4.07
CA GLY A 653 25.79 -20.95 -2.68
C GLY A 653 25.78 -19.74 -1.74
N LYS A 654 25.79 -18.51 -2.27
CA LYS A 654 25.95 -17.26 -1.51
C LYS A 654 24.81 -16.29 -1.76
N THR A 655 24.46 -15.54 -0.72
CA THR A 655 23.34 -14.58 -0.73
C THR A 655 23.79 -13.16 -0.45
N ASP A 656 25.08 -12.92 -0.28
CA ASP A 656 25.61 -11.56 -0.21
C ASP A 656 25.50 -10.89 -1.59
N HIS A 657 25.24 -9.59 -1.59
CA HIS A 657 24.92 -8.85 -2.80
C HIS A 657 26.05 -8.78 -3.82
N GLU A 658 27.31 -8.84 -3.38
CA GLU A 658 28.45 -8.84 -4.27
C GLU A 658 28.56 -10.17 -5.03
N SER A 659 28.36 -11.29 -4.33
CA SER A 659 28.29 -12.61 -4.95
C SER A 659 27.10 -12.74 -5.89
N ILE A 660 25.93 -12.18 -5.53
CA ILE A 660 24.76 -12.16 -6.42
C ILE A 660 25.06 -11.38 -7.70
N LYS A 661 25.64 -10.19 -7.59
CA LYS A 661 26.05 -9.37 -8.75
C LYS A 661 26.99 -10.16 -9.67
N LYS A 662 28.07 -10.70 -9.12
CA LYS A 662 29.05 -11.51 -9.87
C LYS A 662 28.41 -12.74 -10.50
N GLY A 663 27.51 -13.40 -9.78
CA GLY A 663 26.78 -14.56 -10.29
C GLY A 663 25.89 -14.21 -11.49
N LEU A 664 25.18 -13.07 -11.45
CA LEU A 664 24.40 -12.58 -12.59
C LEU A 664 25.29 -12.30 -13.82
N GLU A 665 26.44 -11.65 -13.61
CA GLU A 665 27.44 -11.36 -14.67
C GLU A 665 28.08 -12.62 -15.27
N ASN A 666 28.06 -13.74 -14.56
CA ASN A 666 28.72 -14.99 -14.95
C ASN A 666 27.78 -16.02 -15.59
N ILE A 667 26.48 -15.75 -15.69
CA ILE A 667 25.52 -16.65 -16.34
C ILE A 667 25.95 -16.88 -17.79
N GLN A 668 26.30 -18.13 -18.13
CA GLN A 668 26.68 -18.49 -19.51
C GLN A 668 25.45 -18.71 -20.37
N THR A 669 24.51 -19.50 -19.86
CA THR A 669 23.24 -19.79 -20.50
C THR A 669 22.12 -19.81 -19.46
N PHE A 670 20.95 -19.32 -19.86
CA PHE A 670 19.72 -19.43 -19.07
C PHE A 670 18.56 -19.74 -20.01
N ASN A 671 17.70 -20.68 -19.61
CA ASN A 671 16.52 -21.08 -20.37
C ASN A 671 15.28 -20.63 -19.60
N GLY A 672 14.70 -19.52 -20.03
CA GLY A 672 13.50 -18.92 -19.41
C GLY A 672 12.23 -19.16 -20.21
N LEU A 673 11.15 -18.51 -19.78
CA LEU A 673 9.88 -18.46 -20.48
C LEU A 673 9.99 -17.73 -21.83
N MET A 674 10.87 -16.74 -21.96
CA MET A 674 11.18 -16.13 -23.26
C MET A 674 12.13 -17.00 -24.10
N GLY A 675 12.53 -18.19 -23.62
CA GLY A 675 13.50 -19.07 -24.27
C GLY A 675 14.94 -18.83 -23.81
N ASN A 676 15.89 -19.14 -24.70
CA ASN A 676 17.30 -19.21 -24.32
C ASN A 676 17.98 -17.84 -24.35
N TYR A 677 18.79 -17.59 -23.34
CA TYR A 677 19.69 -16.44 -23.21
C TYR A 677 21.13 -16.96 -23.23
N THR A 678 21.99 -16.31 -24.00
CA THR A 678 23.43 -16.56 -24.00
C THR A 678 24.13 -15.33 -23.47
N LYS A 679 24.82 -15.48 -22.34
CA LYS A 679 25.52 -14.41 -21.62
C LYS A 679 24.63 -13.15 -21.44
N PRO A 680 23.49 -13.28 -20.72
CA PRO A 680 22.52 -12.18 -20.58
C PRO A 680 23.14 -10.94 -19.94
N PHE A 681 24.16 -11.12 -19.10
CA PHE A 681 24.90 -10.02 -18.48
C PHE A 681 26.41 -10.29 -18.56
N SER A 682 27.21 -9.22 -18.49
CA SER A 682 28.65 -9.24 -18.25
C SER A 682 29.04 -8.02 -17.40
N ALA A 683 30.28 -7.96 -16.90
CA ALA A 683 30.76 -6.83 -16.11
C ALA A 683 30.61 -5.47 -16.81
N GLU A 684 30.62 -5.46 -18.14
CA GLU A 684 30.52 -4.26 -18.98
C GLU A 684 29.12 -4.07 -19.57
N ASN A 685 28.25 -5.07 -19.50
CA ASN A 685 26.92 -5.01 -20.10
C ASN A 685 25.85 -5.67 -19.22
N HIS A 686 25.02 -4.83 -18.62
CA HIS A 686 23.89 -5.26 -17.79
C HIS A 686 22.54 -5.24 -18.54
N GLU A 687 22.57 -5.30 -19.87
CA GLU A 687 21.39 -5.37 -20.75
C GLU A 687 21.22 -6.76 -21.36
N ALA A 688 20.14 -7.45 -20.97
CA ALA A 688 19.87 -8.80 -21.44
C ALA A 688 19.11 -8.88 -22.78
N LEU A 689 18.35 -7.83 -23.15
CA LEU A 689 17.65 -7.79 -24.43
C LEU A 689 18.47 -7.10 -25.52
N LYS A 690 18.26 -7.55 -26.76
CA LYS A 690 18.84 -6.97 -27.97
C LYS A 690 17.72 -6.47 -28.88
N GLU A 691 18.06 -5.64 -29.88
CA GLU A 691 17.11 -5.17 -30.90
C GLU A 691 16.36 -6.32 -31.60
N SER A 692 17.01 -7.48 -31.77
CA SER A 692 16.41 -8.70 -32.36
C SER A 692 15.26 -9.29 -31.55
N ASP A 693 15.12 -8.90 -30.28
CA ASP A 693 14.01 -9.33 -29.42
C ASP A 693 12.74 -8.50 -29.62
N TYR A 694 12.79 -7.47 -30.48
CA TYR A 694 11.65 -6.56 -30.71
C TYR A 694 10.85 -6.93 -31.94
N TYR A 695 9.55 -6.67 -31.87
CA TYR A 695 8.64 -6.80 -33.01
C TYR A 695 7.50 -5.79 -32.91
N LEU A 696 6.80 -5.57 -34.02
CA LEU A 696 5.58 -4.76 -34.04
C LEU A 696 4.36 -5.63 -33.75
N LYS A 697 3.56 -5.25 -32.76
CA LYS A 697 2.25 -5.85 -32.46
C LYS A 697 1.14 -4.94 -32.99
N SER A 698 0.13 -5.52 -33.66
CA SER A 698 -1.09 -4.78 -34.02
C SER A 698 -1.93 -4.53 -32.77
N LEU A 699 -2.48 -3.33 -32.65
CA LEU A 699 -3.43 -2.98 -31.58
C LEU A 699 -4.83 -3.55 -31.85
N ASN A 700 -5.22 -3.61 -33.13
CA ASN A 700 -6.50 -4.15 -33.59
C ASN A 700 -6.37 -5.62 -33.97
#